data_AF-A0A7Y7C995-F1
#
_entry.id   AF-A0A7Y7C995-F1
#
_cell.length_a   1.000
_cell.length_b   1.000
_cell.length_c   1.000
_cell.angle_alpha   90.00
_cell.angle_beta   90.00
_cell.angle_gamma   90.00
#
_symmetry.space_group_name_H-M   'P 1'
#
loop_
_entity.id
_entity.type
_entity.pdbx_description
1 polymer ?
#
loop_
_entity_poly.entity_id
_entity_poly.type
_entity_poly.pdbx_seq_one_letter_code
_entity_poly.pdbx_strand_id
1 'polypeptide(L)'
;MHQPHSRSAVPPPSHFFRWLTASRLAGASLLLASLGASLAASPHSERGGLHTSPLADQPSTTATVLDPRRSLAITDFATVSTITLRMVMNQLVHQAGNTGFTAEQLFRQLWDTQNPAPGESDLPGGAHCSDQNFTLNGAPYACRPSEGREAILGADSVLDRYNLIGLFNRFDLAPPDGANCGEYRMVFARPPADRNLVIFEAVLPNPRRELGLEGCRPIAQTWAGFSTLTDPIARRGLVRSFFLDASSPGHVPVVHANHYGNNPLGEGQIRTNQFIQQGPPAPWMLREFKLKRQCGPTGCTLRFVPVTVKVNPRGDFFNIFNTSPLAVSFREHFITQVAGLAVDDINRFNYEVPDIYNAAQSDAQSFLSSDDYLNEFLFGPPGNRFATAISTELQRIGSSLTPEQVVSRAQVLSCAGCHNRSSFADLGGTIGTFPNIRTSFVHTNEVPDPTAPPDEPRFLISDLQTGTFLPFRQRILGGFLDTSALGALQRDSNGRVPTVVAGQPFHASVSVTNTGTTLWSAANGTHGVSLDGAPNLVLTPGDAILLGQNKTFTVTPTAPLTPGRFSYRWRMQRNGVAFGPELTLTVNVKSPAFASELVEQTLVPAAVAPGETFQFSVRMKNWGTQSWNAQTPVELGSQNPPDNVSWGVARVPLMPYEVVKPGQDATFVFTAVAPSLTGAYPFEWRLVQGNQPFGQSTLPLTITVMPPLSCDGCTFGLDCPDTCPPPIE
;
A
#
# COMPACT_ATOMS: atom_id res chain seq x y z
N MET A 1 71.98 -44.44 -4.62
CA MET A 1 71.59 -45.85 -4.47
C MET A 1 70.09 -45.90 -4.16
N HIS A 2 69.40 -46.78 -4.89
CA HIS A 2 68.02 -47.27 -4.74
C HIS A 2 66.81 -46.32 -4.89
N GLN A 3 66.34 -46.25 -6.14
CA GLN A 3 64.94 -46.35 -6.58
C GLN A 3 64.44 -47.82 -6.46
N PRO A 4 63.17 -48.21 -6.80
CA PRO A 4 61.99 -47.45 -7.27
C PRO A 4 60.61 -47.95 -6.73
N HIS A 5 59.52 -47.29 -7.13
CA HIS A 5 58.42 -47.83 -7.99
C HIS A 5 57.34 -46.72 -8.15
N SER A 6 57.23 -46.03 -9.30
CA SER A 6 56.44 -46.35 -10.52
C SER A 6 54.93 -46.45 -10.27
N ARG A 7 53.98 -45.87 -11.01
CA ARG A 7 53.89 -45.11 -12.27
C ARG A 7 52.43 -44.65 -12.39
N SER A 8 52.13 -43.49 -12.97
CA SER A 8 51.33 -43.42 -14.22
C SER A 8 51.31 -42.00 -14.80
N ALA A 9 51.39 -41.94 -16.13
CA ALA A 9 51.52 -40.78 -17.02
C ALA A 9 50.12 -40.24 -17.42
N VAL A 10 49.88 -39.05 -18.00
CA VAL A 10 50.41 -38.38 -19.23
C VAL A 10 49.92 -36.90 -19.21
N PRO A 11 50.61 -35.91 -19.86
CA PRO A 11 50.24 -34.47 -19.91
C PRO A 11 49.62 -34.02 -21.26
N PRO A 12 49.62 -32.71 -21.62
CA PRO A 12 48.56 -31.70 -21.53
C PRO A 12 47.84 -31.41 -22.88
N PRO A 13 46.94 -30.40 -22.98
CA PRO A 13 47.37 -29.23 -23.76
C PRO A 13 46.82 -27.86 -23.33
N SER A 14 47.50 -26.87 -23.90
CA SER A 14 47.36 -25.42 -23.93
C SER A 14 46.05 -24.86 -24.52
N HIS A 15 45.69 -23.69 -23.96
CA HIS A 15 45.04 -22.52 -24.58
C HIS A 15 43.88 -22.70 -25.56
N PHE A 16 42.67 -22.33 -25.10
CA PHE A 16 41.70 -21.58 -25.92
C PHE A 16 41.06 -20.47 -25.08
N PHE A 17 41.32 -19.23 -25.47
CA PHE A 17 40.56 -18.04 -25.04
C PHE A 17 39.09 -18.21 -25.46
N ARG A 18 38.16 -18.13 -24.51
CA ARG A 18 36.77 -17.77 -24.80
C ARG A 18 36.24 -16.79 -23.77
N TRP A 19 36.00 -15.58 -24.26
CA TRP A 19 35.18 -14.56 -23.64
C TRP A 19 33.81 -15.15 -23.32
N LEU A 20 33.42 -15.17 -22.04
CA LEU A 20 32.05 -15.37 -21.62
C LEU A 20 31.59 -14.12 -20.90
N THR A 21 30.61 -13.52 -21.54
CA THR A 21 30.05 -12.20 -21.37
C THR A 21 29.29 -12.03 -20.06
N ALA A 22 29.42 -10.82 -19.52
CA ALA A 22 28.58 -10.24 -18.49
C ALA A 22 27.11 -10.18 -18.96
N SER A 23 26.35 -11.26 -18.79
CA SER A 23 24.92 -11.27 -19.15
C SER A 23 24.03 -12.08 -18.19
N ARG A 24 24.55 -12.50 -17.03
CA ARG A 24 23.74 -13.18 -16.00
C ARG A 24 23.50 -12.38 -14.71
N LEU A 25 24.17 -11.24 -14.54
CA LEU A 25 23.91 -10.31 -13.42
C LEU A 25 22.88 -9.21 -13.76
N ALA A 26 22.66 -8.91 -15.04
CA ALA A 26 21.62 -7.95 -15.46
C ALA A 26 20.19 -8.53 -15.35
N GLY A 27 20.03 -9.86 -15.40
CA GLY A 27 18.73 -10.53 -15.30
C GLY A 27 18.12 -10.54 -13.90
N ALA A 28 18.94 -10.47 -12.84
CA ALA A 28 18.44 -10.40 -11.47
C ALA A 28 17.94 -8.99 -11.09
N SER A 29 18.59 -7.95 -11.63
CA SER A 29 18.23 -6.54 -11.36
C SER A 29 16.96 -6.09 -12.11
N LEU A 30 16.64 -6.67 -13.27
CA LEU A 30 15.39 -6.36 -13.99
C LEU A 30 14.16 -7.11 -13.45
N LEU A 31 14.34 -8.23 -12.75
CA LEU A 31 13.25 -8.92 -12.05
C LEU A 31 12.82 -8.23 -10.75
N LEU A 32 13.66 -7.37 -10.17
CA LEU A 32 13.31 -6.52 -9.03
C LEU A 32 12.57 -5.23 -9.45
N ALA A 33 12.72 -4.77 -10.70
CA ALA A 33 12.05 -3.55 -11.19
C ALA A 33 10.61 -3.79 -11.70
N SER A 34 10.18 -5.04 -11.84
CA SER A 34 8.83 -5.43 -12.30
C SER A 34 7.93 -5.98 -11.20
N LEU A 35 8.45 -6.10 -9.97
CA LEU A 35 7.66 -6.20 -8.75
C LEU A 35 7.31 -4.78 -8.30
N GLY A 36 6.30 -4.21 -8.94
CA GLY A 36 5.89 -2.82 -8.75
C GLY A 36 5.56 -2.49 -7.31
N ALA A 37 5.95 -1.30 -6.86
CA ALA A 37 5.24 -0.40 -5.95
C ALA A 37 4.58 -0.96 -4.66
N SER A 38 4.94 -2.17 -4.20
CA SER A 38 4.23 -2.89 -3.14
C SER A 38 5.13 -3.45 -2.03
N LEU A 39 6.43 -3.16 -2.07
CA LEU A 39 7.35 -3.35 -0.95
C LEU A 39 8.26 -2.13 -0.86
N ALA A 40 7.69 -0.95 -0.63
CA ALA A 40 8.47 0.10 0.02
C ALA A 40 8.79 -0.47 1.42
N ALA A 41 10.06 -0.62 1.76
CA ALA A 41 10.43 -0.93 3.14
C ALA A 41 9.69 0.10 4.02
N SER A 42 9.02 -0.36 5.09
CA SER A 42 8.36 0.56 6.01
C SER A 42 9.36 1.65 6.37
N PRO A 43 9.08 2.93 6.07
CA PRO A 43 10.04 3.97 6.36
C PRO A 43 10.34 3.92 7.87
N HIS A 44 11.62 4.12 8.24
CA HIS A 44 12.03 4.11 9.64
C HIS A 44 11.06 4.96 10.47
N SER A 45 10.78 4.58 11.71
CA SER A 45 9.77 5.22 12.59
C SER A 45 9.81 6.76 12.64
N GLU A 46 10.98 7.31 12.33
CA GLU A 46 11.39 8.72 12.22
C GLU A 46 10.85 9.49 11.00
N ARG A 47 10.53 8.77 9.93
CA ARG A 47 10.22 9.29 8.61
C ARG A 47 8.90 8.69 8.18
N GLY A 48 7.94 9.57 7.92
CA GLY A 48 6.56 9.14 7.75
C GLY A 48 6.30 8.50 6.42
N GLY A 49 5.04 8.17 6.18
CA GLY A 49 4.58 7.99 4.81
C GLY A 49 3.33 8.80 4.46
N LEU A 50 2.62 9.41 5.41
CA LEU A 50 1.46 10.24 5.04
C LEU A 50 1.83 11.51 4.27
N HIS A 51 3.06 12.00 4.39
CA HIS A 51 3.54 13.16 3.62
C HIS A 51 3.65 12.89 2.11
N THR A 52 3.71 11.62 1.69
CA THR A 52 3.65 11.20 0.28
C THR A 52 2.25 10.75 -0.15
N SER A 53 1.28 10.79 0.76
CA SER A 53 -0.11 10.42 0.48
C SER A 53 -0.93 11.63 -0.01
N PRO A 54 -2.08 11.40 -0.67
CA PRO A 54 -2.98 12.49 -1.07
C PRO A 54 -3.46 13.36 0.09
N LEU A 55 -3.41 12.88 1.34
CA LEU A 55 -3.81 13.67 2.51
C LEU A 55 -2.96 14.94 2.68
N ALA A 56 -1.70 14.93 2.22
CA ALA A 56 -0.82 16.08 2.32
C ALA A 56 -1.25 17.23 1.40
N ASP A 57 -2.00 16.93 0.33
CA ASP A 57 -2.46 17.87 -0.70
C ASP A 57 -3.91 18.32 -0.50
N GLN A 58 -4.66 17.64 0.38
CA GLN A 58 -6.09 17.91 0.55
C GLN A 58 -6.33 19.12 1.47
N PRO A 59 -7.16 20.09 1.04
CA PRO A 59 -7.71 21.09 1.94
C PRO A 59 -8.50 20.41 3.06
N SER A 60 -8.42 20.95 4.26
CA SER A 60 -9.12 20.39 5.42
C SER A 60 -9.82 21.48 6.22
N THR A 61 -11.11 21.28 6.44
CA THR A 61 -11.92 22.11 7.34
C THR A 61 -11.68 21.76 8.80
N THR A 62 -11.42 20.49 9.13
CA THR A 62 -11.01 20.13 10.49
C THR A 62 -9.68 20.78 10.85
N ALA A 63 -8.73 20.84 9.92
CA ALA A 63 -7.45 21.48 10.16
C ALA A 63 -7.59 22.93 10.63
N THR A 64 -8.54 23.72 10.11
CA THR A 64 -8.70 25.13 10.49
C THR A 64 -9.19 25.35 11.93
N VAL A 65 -9.77 24.33 12.56
CA VAL A 65 -10.29 24.38 13.94
C VAL A 65 -9.41 23.64 14.95
N LEU A 66 -8.38 22.92 14.50
CA LEU A 66 -7.40 22.31 15.39
C LEU A 66 -6.50 23.38 16.03
N ASP A 67 -6.24 23.25 17.32
CA ASP A 67 -5.19 24.02 17.98
C ASP A 67 -3.90 23.17 17.98
N PRO A 68 -2.88 23.52 17.18
CA PRO A 68 -1.66 22.72 17.08
C PRO A 68 -0.88 22.64 18.40
N ARG A 69 -1.04 23.61 19.33
CA ARG A 69 -0.37 23.60 20.64
C ARG A 69 -1.12 22.78 21.69
N ARG A 70 -2.31 22.27 21.36
CA ARG A 70 -3.09 21.34 22.18
C ARG A 70 -3.25 19.94 21.58
N SER A 71 -3.22 19.82 20.26
CA SER A 71 -3.47 18.54 19.56
C SER A 71 -2.26 17.97 18.81
N LEU A 72 -1.15 18.71 18.70
CA LEU A 72 0.06 18.25 18.01
C LEU A 72 1.35 18.41 18.82
N ALA A 73 1.49 19.51 19.55
CA ALA A 73 2.65 19.82 20.39
C ALA A 73 2.23 20.45 21.72
N ILE A 74 1.86 19.59 22.67
CA ILE A 74 1.46 19.99 24.03
C ILE A 74 2.73 20.27 24.83
N THR A 75 2.85 21.49 25.32
CA THR A 75 4.01 21.95 26.10
C THR A 75 3.60 22.85 27.28
N ASP A 76 2.29 22.99 27.54
CA ASP A 76 1.80 23.78 28.67
C ASP A 76 2.16 23.11 29.99
N PHE A 77 2.61 23.90 30.95
CA PHE A 77 3.18 23.40 32.21
C PHE A 77 2.19 22.54 33.00
N ALA A 78 0.92 22.95 33.02
CA ALA A 78 -0.13 22.24 33.74
C ALA A 78 -0.34 20.82 33.20
N THR A 79 -0.26 20.63 31.87
CA THR A 79 -0.44 19.32 31.25
C THR A 79 0.80 18.45 31.35
N VAL A 80 1.98 18.96 30.98
CA VAL A 80 3.20 18.15 30.98
C VAL A 80 3.66 17.75 32.39
N SER A 81 3.35 18.53 33.43
CA SER A 81 3.66 18.14 34.81
C SER A 81 2.88 16.94 35.34
N THR A 82 1.86 16.45 34.62
CA THR A 82 1.03 15.31 35.07
C THR A 82 1.68 13.95 34.87
N ILE A 83 2.75 13.86 34.08
CA ILE A 83 3.50 12.64 33.82
C ILE A 83 4.96 12.85 34.20
N THR A 84 5.46 12.05 35.14
CA THR A 84 6.87 12.10 35.57
C THR A 84 7.69 11.01 34.90
N LEU A 85 9.00 11.20 34.79
CA LEU A 85 9.89 10.16 34.27
C LEU A 85 9.82 8.90 35.14
N ARG A 86 9.67 9.05 36.46
CA ARG A 86 9.45 7.95 37.39
C ARG A 86 8.22 7.10 37.05
N MET A 87 7.09 7.73 36.69
CA MET A 87 5.89 6.99 36.24
C MET A 87 6.17 6.17 34.97
N VAL A 88 6.83 6.79 33.98
CA VAL A 88 7.20 6.13 32.72
C VAL A 88 8.09 4.91 32.99
N MET A 89 9.16 5.10 33.76
CA MET A 89 10.14 4.05 34.03
C MET A 89 9.56 2.92 34.90
N ASN A 90 8.73 3.24 35.89
CA ASN A 90 8.01 2.23 36.67
C ASN A 90 7.11 1.38 35.77
N GLN A 91 6.35 2.01 34.88
CA GLN A 91 5.48 1.31 33.94
C GLN A 91 6.26 0.36 33.03
N LEU A 92 7.38 0.82 32.45
CA LEU A 92 8.24 -0.01 31.61
C LEU A 92 8.79 -1.22 32.38
N VAL A 93 9.30 -1.01 33.60
CA VAL A 93 9.78 -2.09 34.46
C VAL A 93 8.66 -3.08 34.80
N HIS A 94 7.47 -2.60 35.16
CA HIS A 94 6.33 -3.48 35.45
C HIS A 94 5.93 -4.34 34.24
N GLN A 95 5.94 -3.77 33.03
CA GLN A 95 5.66 -4.52 31.79
C GLN A 95 6.71 -5.59 31.48
N ALA A 96 7.93 -5.45 31.99
CA ALA A 96 8.98 -6.45 31.84
C ALA A 96 8.74 -7.72 32.68
N GLY A 97 7.83 -7.64 33.66
CA GLY A 97 7.59 -8.65 34.69
C GLY A 97 8.47 -8.46 35.93
N ASN A 98 8.46 -9.44 36.85
CA ASN A 98 9.33 -9.44 38.03
C ASN A 98 10.79 -9.74 37.63
N THR A 99 11.47 -8.71 37.11
CA THR A 99 12.85 -8.78 36.63
C THR A 99 13.89 -8.42 37.69
N GLY A 100 13.44 -7.92 38.84
CA GLY A 100 14.31 -7.43 39.92
C GLY A 100 14.96 -6.06 39.65
N PHE A 101 14.82 -5.49 38.45
CA PHE A 101 15.24 -4.12 38.16
C PHE A 101 14.22 -3.11 38.67
N THR A 102 14.70 -2.05 39.30
CA THR A 102 13.89 -0.87 39.65
C THR A 102 13.88 0.15 38.50
N ALA A 103 12.93 1.08 38.53
CA ALA A 103 12.91 2.22 37.60
C ALA A 103 14.21 3.04 37.65
N GLU A 104 14.78 3.20 38.85
CA GLU A 104 16.05 3.90 39.07
C GLU A 104 17.20 3.17 38.36
N GLN A 105 17.32 1.85 38.56
CA GLN A 105 18.35 1.03 37.91
C GLN A 105 18.21 1.03 36.40
N LEU A 106 16.98 0.91 35.87
CA LEU A 106 16.76 0.94 34.43
C LEU A 106 17.21 2.27 33.82
N PHE A 107 16.92 3.40 34.46
CA PHE A 107 17.34 4.70 33.95
C PHE A 107 18.84 4.96 34.12
N ARG A 108 19.44 4.57 35.25
CA ARG A 108 20.90 4.62 35.44
C ARG A 108 21.63 3.75 34.41
N GLN A 109 21.07 2.61 34.04
CA GLN A 109 21.62 1.71 33.01
C GLN A 109 21.71 2.35 31.63
N LEU A 110 20.82 3.30 31.28
CA LEU A 110 20.96 4.09 30.05
C LEU A 110 22.28 4.87 30.08
N TRP A 111 22.58 5.54 31.18
CA TRP A 111 23.77 6.39 31.32
C TRP A 111 25.05 5.56 31.46
N ASP A 112 24.97 4.35 32.04
CA ASP A 112 26.14 3.47 32.14
C ASP A 112 26.68 3.07 30.76
N THR A 113 25.84 3.09 29.72
CA THR A 113 26.28 2.87 28.32
C THR A 113 27.29 3.89 27.80
N GLN A 114 27.45 5.01 28.50
CA GLN A 114 28.41 6.06 28.17
C GLN A 114 29.80 5.79 28.78
N ASN A 115 29.89 4.85 29.73
CA ASN A 115 31.14 4.44 30.37
C ASN A 115 31.85 3.37 29.54
N PRO A 116 33.20 3.32 29.57
CA PRO A 116 33.97 2.34 28.81
C PRO A 116 33.79 0.91 29.33
N ALA A 117 33.44 0.71 30.59
CA ALA A 117 33.26 -0.59 31.20
C ALA A 117 32.24 -0.48 32.35
N PRO A 118 31.66 -1.60 32.82
CA PRO A 118 30.74 -1.59 33.95
C PRO A 118 31.37 -0.95 35.18
N GLY A 119 30.67 0.02 35.76
CA GLY A 119 31.10 0.71 36.98
C GLY A 119 30.32 0.31 38.23
N GLU A 120 29.03 0.01 38.08
CA GLU A 120 28.09 -0.11 39.20
C GLU A 120 27.65 -1.57 39.41
N SER A 121 27.88 -2.08 40.62
CA SER A 121 27.58 -3.49 40.96
C SER A 121 26.09 -3.86 40.85
N ASP A 122 25.19 -2.87 40.96
CA ASP A 122 23.75 -3.04 40.88
C ASP A 122 23.18 -2.86 39.46
N LEU A 123 24.04 -2.64 38.45
CA LEU A 123 23.69 -2.52 37.03
C LEU A 123 24.33 -3.64 36.17
N PRO A 124 24.07 -4.93 36.45
CA PRO A 124 24.76 -6.01 35.77
C PRO A 124 24.40 -6.12 34.29
N GLY A 125 25.38 -6.40 33.42
CA GLY A 125 25.17 -6.87 32.04
C GLY A 125 24.63 -5.84 31.04
N GLY A 126 24.81 -4.54 31.31
CA GLY A 126 24.55 -3.47 30.33
C GLY A 126 25.63 -3.39 29.25
N ALA A 127 25.31 -2.76 28.12
CA ALA A 127 26.29 -2.45 27.08
C ALA A 127 27.11 -1.21 27.47
N HIS A 128 28.35 -1.13 27.01
CA HIS A 128 29.30 -0.03 27.24
C HIS A 128 29.84 0.48 25.91
N CYS A 129 30.27 1.74 25.87
CA CYS A 129 30.79 2.36 24.65
C CYS A 129 32.03 1.66 24.08
N SER A 130 32.79 0.91 24.89
CA SER A 130 33.99 0.22 24.43
C SER A 130 33.77 -1.25 24.01
N ASP A 131 32.58 -1.82 24.25
CA ASP A 131 32.31 -3.27 24.08
C ASP A 131 32.60 -3.79 22.67
N GLN A 132 32.51 -2.93 21.66
CA GLN A 132 32.77 -3.24 20.25
C GLN A 132 33.95 -2.43 19.71
N ASN A 133 35.02 -2.32 20.52
CA ASN A 133 36.22 -1.55 20.21
C ASN A 133 35.90 -0.09 19.82
N PHE A 134 35.04 0.56 20.61
CA PHE A 134 34.58 1.94 20.38
C PHE A 134 33.87 2.15 19.04
N THR A 135 33.14 1.14 18.57
CA THR A 135 32.32 1.24 17.35
C THR A 135 30.90 0.73 17.57
N LEU A 136 29.99 1.15 16.70
CA LEU A 136 28.65 0.59 16.59
C LEU A 136 28.34 0.45 15.10
N ASN A 137 28.11 -0.78 14.65
CA ASN A 137 28.00 -1.08 13.22
C ASN A 137 29.21 -0.59 12.39
N GLY A 138 30.42 -0.65 12.96
CA GLY A 138 31.65 -0.16 12.33
C GLY A 138 31.77 1.37 12.25
N ALA A 139 30.79 2.13 12.75
CA ALA A 139 30.89 3.58 12.90
C ALA A 139 31.53 3.93 14.26
N PRO A 140 32.40 4.96 14.35
CA PRO A 140 32.98 5.38 15.62
C PRO A 140 31.93 5.74 16.68
N TYR A 141 32.12 5.24 17.90
CA TYR A 141 31.23 5.46 19.03
C TYR A 141 32.06 5.86 20.26
N ALA A 142 32.04 7.15 20.58
CA ALA A 142 32.85 7.70 21.66
C ALA A 142 32.30 7.31 23.04
N CYS A 143 33.13 7.33 24.07
CA CYS A 143 32.67 7.30 25.46
C CYS A 143 32.38 8.71 25.96
N ARG A 144 31.45 8.82 26.91
CA ARG A 144 31.05 10.09 27.52
C ARG A 144 30.97 9.94 29.04
N PRO A 145 32.11 9.85 29.72
CA PRO A 145 32.14 9.53 31.14
C PRO A 145 31.47 10.59 32.02
N SER A 146 31.34 11.85 31.58
CA SER A 146 30.62 12.85 32.40
C SER A 146 29.12 12.57 32.44
N GLU A 147 28.51 12.23 31.29
CA GLU A 147 27.15 11.69 31.23
C GLU A 147 27.07 10.34 31.95
N GLY A 148 28.10 9.49 31.81
CA GLY A 148 28.17 8.18 32.45
C GLY A 148 28.19 8.21 33.98
N ARG A 149 28.56 9.34 34.60
CA ARG A 149 28.43 9.54 36.06
C ARG A 149 26.98 9.55 36.54
N GLU A 150 26.00 9.77 35.66
CA GLU A 150 24.58 9.63 36.01
C GLU A 150 24.19 8.17 36.27
N ALA A 151 25.06 7.20 35.93
CA ALA A 151 24.89 5.81 36.34
C ALA A 151 25.18 5.57 37.82
N ILE A 152 25.94 6.45 38.49
CA ILE A 152 26.33 6.29 39.90
C ILE A 152 25.11 6.55 40.79
N LEU A 153 24.85 5.66 41.75
CA LEU A 153 23.75 5.88 42.70
C LEU A 153 24.04 7.10 43.58
N GLY A 154 23.22 8.15 43.44
CA GLY A 154 23.29 9.36 44.24
C GLY A 154 22.39 9.31 45.48
N ALA A 155 22.50 10.34 46.33
CA ALA A 155 21.58 10.57 47.45
C ALA A 155 20.16 10.91 46.95
N ASP A 156 20.08 11.70 45.88
CA ASP A 156 18.84 12.01 45.17
C ASP A 156 18.71 11.15 43.92
N SER A 157 17.47 10.75 43.62
CA SER A 157 17.14 9.97 42.42
C SER A 157 17.46 10.73 41.15
N VAL A 158 18.08 10.05 40.18
CA VAL A 158 18.38 10.64 38.86
C VAL A 158 17.10 10.89 38.05
N LEU A 159 16.03 10.14 38.31
CA LEU A 159 14.73 10.30 37.64
C LEU A 159 14.11 11.68 37.93
N ASP A 160 14.26 12.19 39.15
CA ASP A 160 13.62 13.42 39.60
C ASP A 160 14.32 14.69 39.07
N ARG A 161 15.48 14.53 38.41
CA ARG A 161 16.21 15.63 37.74
C ARG A 161 15.60 16.00 36.39
N TYR A 162 14.73 15.15 35.83
CA TYR A 162 14.19 15.29 34.48
C TYR A 162 12.69 15.60 34.52
N ASN A 163 12.31 16.74 33.94
CA ASN A 163 10.91 17.16 33.80
C ASN A 163 10.42 16.90 32.38
N LEU A 164 9.16 16.47 32.25
CA LEU A 164 8.51 16.40 30.94
C LEU A 164 8.28 17.83 30.45
N ILE A 165 8.82 18.17 29.28
CA ILE A 165 8.71 19.50 28.67
C ILE A 165 7.86 19.51 27.39
N GLY A 166 7.52 18.33 26.85
CA GLY A 166 6.66 18.27 25.67
C GLY A 166 6.14 16.89 25.33
N LEU A 167 4.93 16.87 24.78
CA LEU A 167 4.27 15.72 24.19
C LEU A 167 3.92 16.03 22.73
N PHE A 168 4.30 15.15 21.80
CA PHE A 168 4.08 15.39 20.38
C PHE A 168 3.33 14.23 19.74
N ASN A 169 2.31 14.59 18.96
CA ASN A 169 1.60 13.69 18.06
C ASN A 169 2.26 13.77 16.69
N ARG A 170 2.82 12.65 16.25
CA ARG A 170 3.41 12.48 14.94
C ARG A 170 2.62 11.46 14.12
N PHE A 171 1.29 11.63 14.08
CA PHE A 171 0.43 10.89 13.15
C PHE A 171 0.83 11.09 11.68
N ASP A 172 1.50 12.21 11.33
CA ASP A 172 2.15 12.42 10.04
C ASP A 172 3.19 11.34 9.69
N LEU A 173 3.73 10.67 10.71
CA LEU A 173 4.67 9.56 10.57
C LEU A 173 4.02 8.21 10.32
N ALA A 174 2.69 8.10 10.38
CA ALA A 174 2.01 6.85 10.07
C ALA A 174 2.31 6.38 8.63
N PRO A 175 2.52 5.08 8.43
CA PRO A 175 2.56 4.48 7.09
C PRO A 175 1.19 4.59 6.39
N PRO A 176 1.14 4.82 5.05
CA PRO A 176 -0.13 4.91 4.31
C PRO A 176 -0.97 3.63 4.35
N ASP A 177 -0.33 2.48 4.57
CA ASP A 177 -1.00 1.19 4.74
C ASP A 177 -1.61 1.00 6.14
N GLY A 178 -1.33 1.90 7.08
CA GLY A 178 -1.77 1.81 8.46
C GLY A 178 -1.08 0.69 9.25
N ALA A 179 0.16 0.30 8.93
CA ALA A 179 0.90 -0.68 9.75
C ALA A 179 1.00 -0.25 11.24
N ASN A 180 1.10 1.05 11.48
CA ASN A 180 1.05 1.69 12.79
C ASN A 180 0.36 3.07 12.69
N CYS A 181 0.08 3.72 13.82
CA CYS A 181 -0.60 5.02 13.89
C CYS A 181 0.36 6.19 14.15
N GLY A 182 1.60 6.08 13.66
CA GLY A 182 2.64 7.08 13.79
C GLY A 182 3.36 7.03 15.13
N GLU A 183 4.10 8.10 15.40
CA GLU A 183 4.94 8.24 16.59
C GLU A 183 4.29 9.16 17.64
N TYR A 184 4.46 8.86 18.92
CA TYR A 184 4.02 9.70 20.04
C TYR A 184 5.20 9.93 20.96
N ARG A 185 5.63 11.19 21.02
CA ARG A 185 6.90 11.57 21.60
C ARG A 185 6.73 12.21 22.96
N MET A 186 7.58 11.84 23.91
CA MET A 186 7.74 12.49 25.20
C MET A 186 9.16 13.03 25.32
N VAL A 187 9.31 14.33 25.59
CA VAL A 187 10.62 14.97 25.75
C VAL A 187 10.84 15.32 27.21
N PHE A 188 11.79 14.66 27.86
CA PHE A 188 12.22 14.96 29.22
C PHE A 188 13.52 15.76 29.21
N ALA A 189 13.62 16.77 30.06
CA ALA A 189 14.80 17.64 30.14
C ALA A 189 15.20 17.97 31.58
N ARG A 190 16.51 18.09 31.80
CA ARG A 190 17.06 18.78 32.98
C ARG A 190 16.92 20.31 32.84
N PRO A 191 16.97 21.06 33.94
CA PRO A 191 17.02 22.52 33.89
C PRO A 191 18.21 23.05 33.08
N PRO A 192 18.13 24.30 32.54
CA PRO A 192 19.15 24.84 31.62
C PRO A 192 20.60 24.78 32.11
N ALA A 193 20.84 24.96 33.42
CA ALA A 193 22.18 24.99 33.99
C ALA A 193 22.93 23.64 33.85
N ASP A 194 22.20 22.53 33.89
CA ASP A 194 22.72 21.16 33.77
C ASP A 194 22.02 20.41 32.63
N ARG A 195 21.83 21.10 31.51
CA ARG A 195 21.00 20.63 30.41
C ARG A 195 21.36 19.21 29.96
N ASN A 196 20.35 18.38 29.81
CA ASN A 196 20.44 17.05 29.20
C ASN A 196 19.02 16.59 28.90
N LEU A 197 18.79 15.95 27.76
CA LEU A 197 17.44 15.52 27.37
C LEU A 197 17.38 14.03 27.07
N VAL A 198 16.25 13.42 27.41
CA VAL A 198 15.87 12.05 27.05
C VAL A 198 14.51 12.09 26.38
N ILE A 199 14.41 11.47 25.20
CA ILE A 199 13.25 11.53 24.33
C ILE A 199 12.75 10.11 24.10
N PHE A 200 11.51 9.84 24.48
CA PHE A 200 10.84 8.57 24.21
C PHE A 200 9.95 8.74 22.98
N GLU A 201 10.23 8.02 21.90
CA GLU A 201 9.57 8.12 20.61
C GLU A 201 8.82 6.82 20.34
N ALA A 202 7.58 6.74 20.84
CA ALA A 202 6.79 5.53 20.81
C ALA A 202 6.13 5.35 19.44
N VAL A 203 6.35 4.23 18.76
CA VAL A 203 5.51 3.86 17.60
C VAL A 203 4.28 3.13 18.09
N LEU A 204 3.11 3.73 17.88
CA LEU A 204 1.86 3.19 18.39
C LEU A 204 1.22 2.21 17.39
N PRO A 205 0.95 0.96 17.77
CA PRO A 205 0.32 -0.02 16.89
C PRO A 205 -1.05 0.44 16.41
N ASN A 206 -1.40 0.08 15.17
CA ASN A 206 -2.76 0.26 14.68
C ASN A 206 -3.70 -0.75 15.36
N PRO A 207 -4.74 -0.30 16.09
CA PRO A 207 -5.65 -1.21 16.80
C PRO A 207 -6.50 -2.07 15.85
N ARG A 208 -6.65 -1.66 14.57
CA ARG A 208 -7.47 -2.34 13.55
C ARG A 208 -6.74 -2.38 12.21
N ARG A 209 -5.61 -3.10 12.15
CA ARG A 209 -4.75 -3.23 10.96
C ARG A 209 -5.50 -3.67 9.70
N GLU A 210 -6.56 -4.46 9.83
CA GLU A 210 -7.37 -4.92 8.71
C GLU A 210 -8.17 -3.80 8.00
N LEU A 211 -8.26 -2.63 8.63
CA LEU A 211 -8.86 -1.42 8.07
C LEU A 211 -7.85 -0.52 7.36
N GLY A 212 -6.54 -0.84 7.42
CA GLY A 212 -5.49 0.08 7.03
C GLY A 212 -5.50 1.35 7.87
N LEU A 213 -5.22 2.51 7.26
CA LEU A 213 -5.11 3.79 7.97
C LEU A 213 -6.37 4.17 8.77
N GLU A 214 -7.56 3.75 8.33
CA GLU A 214 -8.81 3.99 9.06
C GLU A 214 -8.80 3.41 10.48
N GLY A 215 -8.03 2.34 10.73
CA GLY A 215 -7.90 1.79 12.08
C GLY A 215 -7.32 2.76 13.10
N CYS A 216 -6.61 3.81 12.64
CA CYS A 216 -6.06 4.86 13.49
C CYS A 216 -7.05 5.99 13.82
N ARG A 217 -8.27 5.98 13.26
CA ARG A 217 -9.24 7.07 13.46
C ARG A 217 -9.55 7.38 14.92
N PRO A 218 -9.78 6.40 15.81
CA PRO A 218 -10.06 6.70 17.22
C PRO A 218 -8.90 7.44 17.92
N ILE A 219 -7.66 7.11 17.57
CA ILE A 219 -6.47 7.77 18.11
C ILE A 219 -6.37 9.21 17.59
N ALA A 220 -6.55 9.39 16.28
CA ALA A 220 -6.55 10.72 15.66
C ALA A 220 -7.66 11.62 16.23
N GLN A 221 -8.86 11.08 16.45
CA GLN A 221 -9.99 11.80 17.06
C GLN A 221 -9.70 12.21 18.50
N THR A 222 -9.06 11.34 19.29
CA THR A 222 -8.66 11.64 20.67
C THR A 222 -7.75 12.87 20.71
N TRP A 223 -6.71 12.89 19.85
CA TRP A 223 -5.80 14.03 19.77
C TRP A 223 -6.45 15.29 19.23
N ALA A 224 -7.27 15.19 18.20
CA ALA A 224 -8.04 16.33 17.70
C ALA A 224 -8.92 16.96 18.78
N GLY A 225 -9.56 16.12 19.60
CA GLY A 225 -10.42 16.54 20.72
C GLY A 225 -9.70 17.37 21.79
N PHE A 226 -8.38 17.26 21.94
CA PHE A 226 -7.63 18.12 22.86
C PHE A 226 -7.71 19.61 22.48
N SER A 227 -7.93 19.93 21.20
CA SER A 227 -8.07 21.32 20.74
C SER A 227 -9.27 22.02 21.38
N THR A 228 -10.38 21.29 21.54
CA THR A 228 -11.66 21.84 22.01
C THR A 228 -11.94 21.52 23.48
N LEU A 229 -11.13 20.67 24.11
CA LEU A 229 -11.26 20.34 25.53
C LEU A 229 -10.71 21.48 26.41
N THR A 230 -11.61 22.38 26.81
CA THR A 230 -11.28 23.59 27.57
C THR A 230 -11.12 23.36 29.07
N ASP A 231 -11.72 22.31 29.65
CA ASP A 231 -11.51 21.96 31.06
C ASP A 231 -10.09 21.42 31.27
N PRO A 232 -9.23 22.16 32.00
CA PRO A 232 -7.84 21.76 32.21
C PRO A 232 -7.71 20.50 33.08
N ILE A 233 -8.66 20.18 33.96
CA ILE A 233 -8.60 18.94 34.75
C ILE A 233 -8.91 17.75 33.85
N ALA A 234 -10.00 17.81 33.08
CA ALA A 234 -10.36 16.76 32.14
C ALA A 234 -9.27 16.52 31.08
N ARG A 235 -8.69 17.60 30.52
CA ARG A 235 -7.61 17.50 29.52
C ARG A 235 -6.39 16.78 30.08
N ARG A 236 -5.95 17.15 31.28
CA ARG A 236 -4.83 16.52 31.97
C ARG A 236 -5.09 15.05 32.25
N GLY A 237 -6.29 14.72 32.73
CA GLY A 237 -6.72 13.35 32.96
C GLY A 237 -6.66 12.50 31.69
N LEU A 238 -7.20 13.01 30.59
CA LEU A 238 -7.23 12.30 29.31
C LEU A 238 -5.83 12.13 28.69
N VAL A 239 -4.98 13.17 28.72
CA VAL A 239 -3.60 13.08 28.25
C VAL A 239 -2.83 12.03 29.06
N ARG A 240 -2.89 12.09 30.39
CA ARG A 240 -2.24 11.11 31.26
C ARG A 240 -2.74 9.70 30.97
N SER A 241 -4.04 9.53 30.80
CA SER A 241 -4.66 8.24 30.50
C SER A 241 -4.21 7.68 29.15
N PHE A 242 -4.14 8.50 28.11
CA PHE A 242 -3.64 8.08 26.80
C PHE A 242 -2.20 7.54 26.86
N PHE A 243 -1.34 8.17 27.66
CA PHE A 243 0.06 7.77 27.76
C PHE A 243 0.31 6.58 28.69
N LEU A 244 -0.43 6.46 29.80
CA LEU A 244 -0.11 5.50 30.87
C LEU A 244 -1.18 4.40 31.04
N ASP A 245 -2.44 4.66 30.75
CA ASP A 245 -3.52 3.72 31.04
C ASP A 245 -3.87 2.86 29.84
N ALA A 246 -4.17 1.57 30.09
CA ALA A 246 -4.86 0.73 29.12
C ALA A 246 -6.36 1.07 29.16
N SER A 247 -6.74 2.17 28.52
CA SER A 247 -8.07 2.79 28.64
C SER A 247 -9.23 1.93 28.09
N SER A 248 -8.95 0.84 27.35
CA SER A 248 -9.96 -0.16 26.96
C SER A 248 -9.33 -1.49 26.51
N PRO A 249 -10.08 -2.62 26.50
CA PRO A 249 -9.60 -3.89 25.97
C PRO A 249 -9.11 -3.76 24.52
N GLY A 250 -7.87 -4.17 24.26
CA GLY A 250 -7.22 -4.06 22.95
C GLY A 250 -6.45 -2.75 22.70
N HIS A 251 -6.55 -1.76 23.60
CA HIS A 251 -5.71 -0.55 23.54
C HIS A 251 -4.55 -0.67 24.54
N VAL A 252 -3.33 -0.50 24.03
CA VAL A 252 -2.10 -0.50 24.82
C VAL A 252 -1.68 0.96 25.03
N PRO A 253 -1.28 1.37 26.26
CA PRO A 253 -0.82 2.73 26.51
C PRO A 253 0.37 3.09 25.64
N VAL A 254 0.56 4.38 25.32
CA VAL A 254 1.72 4.83 24.54
C VAL A 254 3.03 4.38 25.20
N VAL A 255 3.13 4.51 26.52
CA VAL A 255 4.27 4.02 27.29
C VAL A 255 4.20 2.50 27.36
N HIS A 256 4.82 1.84 26.40
CA HIS A 256 4.94 0.40 26.39
C HIS A 256 6.29 -0.04 25.81
N ALA A 257 6.95 -1.04 26.42
CA ALA A 257 8.28 -1.47 25.97
C ALA A 257 8.33 -1.85 24.47
N ASN A 258 7.25 -2.48 23.96
CA ASN A 258 7.13 -2.83 22.55
C ASN A 258 7.04 -1.62 21.61
N HIS A 259 6.73 -0.42 22.10
CA HIS A 259 6.67 0.80 21.30
C HIS A 259 8.03 1.52 21.22
N TYR A 260 9.06 1.00 21.89
CA TYR A 260 10.40 1.59 21.94
C TYR A 260 11.49 0.64 21.44
N GLY A 261 11.13 -0.26 20.53
CA GLY A 261 12.06 -1.22 19.93
C GLY A 261 11.89 -2.66 20.38
N ASN A 262 11.14 -2.99 21.45
CA ASN A 262 10.92 -4.39 21.88
C ASN A 262 9.87 -5.14 21.03
N ASN A 263 9.84 -4.89 19.73
CA ASN A 263 8.97 -5.56 18.76
C ASN A 263 9.81 -6.22 17.65
N PRO A 264 9.22 -7.14 16.84
CA PRO A 264 9.95 -7.85 15.79
C PRO A 264 10.57 -6.94 14.73
N LEU A 265 9.98 -5.77 14.47
CA LEU A 265 10.46 -4.80 13.49
C LEU A 265 11.50 -3.82 14.07
N GLY A 266 11.69 -3.80 15.39
CA GLY A 266 12.54 -2.82 16.06
C GLY A 266 12.01 -1.38 15.98
N GLU A 267 10.71 -1.20 15.72
CA GLU A 267 10.06 0.12 15.60
C GLU A 267 10.05 0.88 16.93
N GLY A 268 10.14 2.21 16.84
CA GLY A 268 10.20 3.08 18.01
C GLY A 268 11.60 3.15 18.61
N GLN A 269 11.86 4.19 19.39
CA GLN A 269 13.21 4.51 19.82
C GLN A 269 13.22 5.39 21.07
N ILE A 270 14.39 5.44 21.71
CA ILE A 270 14.71 6.44 22.74
C ILE A 270 15.95 7.18 22.27
N ARG A 271 15.97 8.50 22.44
CA ARG A 271 17.12 9.33 22.09
C ARG A 271 17.55 10.23 23.22
N THR A 272 18.82 10.59 23.21
CA THR A 272 19.37 11.55 24.17
C THR A 272 20.01 12.71 23.45
N ASN A 273 19.80 13.93 23.94
CA ASN A 273 20.64 15.08 23.58
C ASN A 273 21.57 15.37 24.76
N GLN A 274 22.84 15.05 24.61
CA GLN A 274 23.83 15.02 25.68
C GLN A 274 24.68 16.29 25.68
N PHE A 275 24.70 17.02 26.80
CA PHE A 275 25.45 18.28 26.97
C PHE A 275 26.31 18.30 28.24
N ILE A 276 26.39 17.21 29.00
CA ILE A 276 27.04 17.19 30.33
C ILE A 276 28.57 17.09 30.21
N GLN A 277 29.09 16.47 29.14
CA GLN A 277 30.52 16.24 28.93
C GLN A 277 31.35 17.48 29.24
N GLN A 278 32.32 17.32 30.14
CA GLN A 278 33.27 18.36 30.48
C GLN A 278 34.59 18.14 29.71
N GLY A 279 35.31 19.24 29.45
CA GLY A 279 36.62 19.22 28.78
C GLY A 279 36.56 19.18 27.25
N PRO A 280 37.60 19.66 26.54
CA PRO A 280 37.57 19.72 25.08
C PRO A 280 37.94 18.38 24.40
N PRO A 281 37.20 17.96 23.36
CA PRO A 281 35.95 18.54 22.89
C PRO A 281 34.77 18.07 23.76
N ALA A 282 33.90 18.99 24.16
CA ALA A 282 32.62 18.74 24.86
C ALA A 282 31.43 19.04 23.93
N PRO A 283 31.35 18.43 22.74
CA PRO A 283 30.27 18.73 21.83
C PRO A 283 28.97 18.15 22.37
N TRP A 284 27.87 18.77 22.00
CA TRP A 284 26.57 18.13 21.97
C TRP A 284 26.65 16.83 21.19
N MET A 285 25.99 15.81 21.72
CA MET A 285 25.90 14.52 21.04
C MET A 285 24.49 13.97 21.13
N LEU A 286 23.97 13.53 19.98
CA LEU A 286 22.75 12.73 19.94
C LEU A 286 23.10 11.25 19.84
N ARG A 287 22.40 10.45 20.65
CA ARG A 287 22.48 8.98 20.64
C ARG A 287 21.09 8.38 20.55
N GLU A 288 21.00 7.22 19.91
CA GLU A 288 19.78 6.44 19.78
C GLU A 288 19.90 5.10 20.50
N PHE A 289 18.80 4.69 21.10
CA PHE A 289 18.67 3.44 21.83
C PHE A 289 17.37 2.75 21.44
N LYS A 290 17.39 1.41 21.51
CA LYS A 290 16.19 0.60 21.58
C LYS A 290 16.04 0.06 23.00
N LEU A 291 14.81 -0.06 23.48
CA LEU A 291 14.51 -0.81 24.68
C LEU A 291 14.24 -2.26 24.28
N LYS A 292 15.04 -3.20 24.78
CA LYS A 292 14.90 -4.63 24.44
C LYS A 292 14.82 -5.46 25.71
N ARG A 293 13.94 -6.47 25.69
CA ARG A 293 13.91 -7.52 26.70
C ARG A 293 15.00 -8.53 26.37
N GLN A 294 16.06 -8.54 27.17
CA GLN A 294 17.18 -9.48 27.02
C GLN A 294 17.14 -10.50 28.15
N CYS A 295 17.24 -11.77 27.80
CA CYS A 295 17.16 -12.89 28.74
C CYS A 295 18.53 -13.54 28.89
N GLY A 296 18.98 -13.66 30.14
CA GLY A 296 20.16 -14.42 30.53
C GLY A 296 19.79 -15.61 31.42
N PRO A 297 20.80 -16.31 31.98
CA PRO A 297 20.58 -17.49 32.81
C PRO A 297 19.75 -17.23 34.08
N THR A 298 19.78 -15.99 34.59
CA THR A 298 19.14 -15.59 35.85
C THR A 298 17.79 -14.90 35.65
N GLY A 299 17.32 -14.74 34.41
CA GLY A 299 16.05 -14.09 34.10
C GLY A 299 16.14 -13.14 32.91
N CYS A 300 15.04 -12.44 32.64
CA CYS A 300 14.96 -11.42 31.60
C CYS A 300 14.90 -10.03 32.21
N THR A 301 15.58 -9.05 31.61
CA THR A 301 15.57 -7.65 32.04
C THR A 301 15.39 -6.76 30.82
N LEU A 302 14.67 -5.65 30.96
CA LEU A 302 14.68 -4.60 29.94
C LEU A 302 16.00 -3.86 29.98
N ARG A 303 16.55 -3.59 28.80
CA ARG A 303 17.83 -2.90 28.66
C ARG A 303 17.75 -1.87 27.54
N PHE A 304 18.32 -0.70 27.80
CA PHE A 304 18.67 0.23 26.76
C PHE A 304 19.85 -0.34 25.97
N VAL A 305 19.64 -0.54 24.68
CA VAL A 305 20.60 -1.07 23.74
C VAL A 305 21.00 0.07 22.80
N PRO A 306 22.26 0.54 22.83
CA PRO A 306 22.75 1.52 21.87
C PRO A 306 22.57 1.01 20.45
N VAL A 307 22.05 1.86 19.57
CA VAL A 307 21.95 1.60 18.13
C VAL A 307 22.45 2.81 17.35
N THR A 308 22.80 2.62 16.08
CA THR A 308 23.14 3.73 15.19
C THR A 308 21.98 4.72 15.11
N VAL A 309 22.31 6.00 14.92
CA VAL A 309 21.32 7.06 14.76
C VAL A 309 20.69 6.92 13.37
N LYS A 310 19.38 6.72 13.31
CA LYS A 310 18.69 6.47 12.04
C LYS A 310 18.61 7.73 11.18
N VAL A 311 18.65 7.54 9.86
CA VAL A 311 18.64 8.63 8.85
C VAL A 311 19.80 9.63 9.06
N ASN A 312 20.94 9.09 9.50
CA ASN A 312 22.11 9.88 9.86
C ASN A 312 23.37 9.20 9.31
N PRO A 313 23.51 9.11 7.97
CA PRO A 313 24.65 8.45 7.36
C PRO A 313 25.96 9.09 7.78
N ARG A 314 27.06 8.33 7.71
CA ARG A 314 28.37 8.88 8.00
C ARG A 314 28.78 9.92 6.94
N GLY A 315 29.16 11.11 7.39
CA GLY A 315 29.55 12.22 6.54
C GLY A 315 30.74 11.90 5.64
N ASP A 316 31.71 11.13 6.14
CA ASP A 316 32.88 10.70 5.36
C ASP A 316 32.52 9.84 4.13
N PHE A 317 31.28 9.37 4.01
CA PHE A 317 30.82 8.65 2.82
C PHE A 317 30.45 9.59 1.65
N PHE A 318 30.18 10.87 1.91
CA PHE A 318 29.99 11.88 0.87
C PHE A 318 31.31 12.30 0.21
N ASN A 319 32.44 12.05 0.88
CA ASN A 319 33.76 12.37 0.38
C ASN A 319 34.24 11.38 -0.69
N ILE A 320 34.54 11.88 -1.88
CA ILE A 320 34.93 11.05 -3.02
C ILE A 320 36.27 10.33 -2.84
N PHE A 321 37.13 10.84 -1.96
CA PHE A 321 38.42 10.24 -1.62
C PHE A 321 38.30 9.06 -0.66
N ASN A 322 37.16 8.91 0.01
CA ASN A 322 36.86 7.71 0.78
C ASN A 322 36.50 6.57 -0.19
N THR A 323 37.50 5.73 -0.46
CA THR A 323 37.41 4.58 -1.37
C THR A 323 37.04 3.28 -0.68
N SER A 324 36.68 3.32 0.61
CA SER A 324 36.18 2.13 1.31
C SER A 324 34.94 1.57 0.59
N PRO A 325 34.77 0.22 0.54
CA PRO A 325 33.62 -0.38 -0.15
C PRO A 325 32.27 0.16 0.33
N LEU A 326 32.13 0.42 1.64
CA LEU A 326 30.91 1.00 2.22
C LEU A 326 30.63 2.41 1.69
N ALA A 327 31.64 3.29 1.67
CA ALA A 327 31.48 4.66 1.16
C ALA A 327 31.13 4.69 -0.34
N VAL A 328 31.73 3.80 -1.14
CA VAL A 328 31.39 3.65 -2.56
C VAL A 328 29.95 3.21 -2.73
N SER A 329 29.54 2.14 -2.03
CA SER A 329 28.15 1.64 -2.11
C SER A 329 27.12 2.64 -1.60
N PHE A 330 27.46 3.44 -0.57
CA PHE A 330 26.60 4.51 -0.08
C PHE A 330 26.33 5.54 -1.18
N ARG A 331 27.37 5.99 -1.89
CA ARG A 331 27.19 6.97 -2.97
C ARG A 331 26.36 6.42 -4.12
N GLU A 332 26.53 5.15 -4.48
CA GLU A 332 25.68 4.47 -5.48
C GLU A 332 24.22 4.42 -5.02
N HIS A 333 23.98 4.05 -3.75
CA HIS A 333 22.65 4.11 -3.14
C HIS A 333 22.09 5.54 -3.14
N PHE A 334 22.89 6.54 -2.76
CA PHE A 334 22.47 7.94 -2.69
C PHE A 334 21.95 8.47 -4.03
N ILE A 335 22.53 8.07 -5.16
CA ILE A 335 22.02 8.45 -6.49
C ILE A 335 20.55 8.02 -6.67
N THR A 336 20.17 6.83 -6.19
CA THR A 336 18.78 6.35 -6.27
C THR A 336 17.80 7.18 -5.44
N GLN A 337 18.31 7.97 -4.49
CA GLN A 337 17.53 8.79 -3.58
C GLN A 337 17.37 10.25 -4.04
N VAL A 338 18.10 10.67 -5.09
CA VAL A 338 18.10 12.06 -5.57
C VAL A 338 16.69 12.54 -5.93
N ALA A 339 15.85 11.68 -6.51
CA ALA A 339 14.47 12.04 -6.84
C ALA A 339 13.63 12.41 -5.60
N GLY A 340 13.80 11.70 -4.48
CA GLY A 340 13.12 12.01 -3.23
C GLY A 340 13.63 13.30 -2.58
N LEU A 341 14.94 13.55 -2.66
CA LEU A 341 15.56 14.80 -2.17
C LEU A 341 15.22 16.00 -3.06
N ALA A 342 14.94 15.80 -4.34
CA ALA A 342 14.61 16.86 -5.28
C ALA A 342 13.17 17.39 -5.16
N VAL A 343 12.31 16.76 -4.35
CA VAL A 343 10.95 17.24 -4.09
C VAL A 343 10.99 18.66 -3.52
N ASP A 344 10.26 19.60 -4.14
CA ASP A 344 10.35 21.02 -3.77
C ASP A 344 9.37 21.42 -2.65
N ASP A 345 9.39 20.68 -1.54
CA ASP A 345 8.63 20.96 -0.31
C ASP A 345 9.42 20.48 0.91
N ILE A 346 9.73 21.39 1.84
CA ILE A 346 10.50 21.10 3.06
C ILE A 346 9.83 20.08 3.99
N ASN A 347 8.53 19.88 3.86
CA ASN A 347 7.80 18.88 4.63
C ASN A 347 7.82 17.49 3.98
N ARG A 348 8.28 17.39 2.72
CA ARG A 348 8.13 16.17 1.91
C ARG A 348 9.41 15.64 1.30
N PHE A 349 10.42 16.46 1.05
CA PHE A 349 11.68 15.89 0.56
C PHE A 349 12.27 14.97 1.61
N ASN A 350 12.72 13.80 1.17
CA ASN A 350 13.18 12.75 2.05
C ASN A 350 14.06 11.75 1.28
N TYR A 351 14.71 10.86 2.00
CA TYR A 351 15.45 9.74 1.44
C TYR A 351 15.55 8.58 2.43
N GLU A 352 15.79 7.39 1.90
CA GLU A 352 16.04 6.20 2.69
C GLU A 352 17.54 6.02 2.93
N VAL A 353 17.89 5.72 4.18
CA VAL A 353 19.26 5.41 4.60
C VAL A 353 19.27 4.01 5.23
N PRO A 354 19.82 3.01 4.51
CA PRO A 354 20.09 1.69 5.08
C PRO A 354 20.95 1.77 6.34
N ASP A 355 20.67 0.90 7.30
CA ASP A 355 21.26 1.00 8.64
C ASP A 355 22.78 0.87 8.67
N ILE A 356 23.34 0.14 7.69
CA ILE A 356 24.78 -0.03 7.50
C ILE A 356 25.53 1.28 7.21
N TYR A 357 24.83 2.32 6.77
CA TYR A 357 25.44 3.62 6.47
C TYR A 357 25.37 4.60 7.63
N ASN A 358 24.54 4.35 8.63
CA ASN A 358 24.30 5.27 9.74
C ASN A 358 25.53 5.39 10.65
N ALA A 359 25.76 6.60 11.13
CA ALA A 359 26.71 6.87 12.21
C ALA A 359 26.17 6.36 13.55
N ALA A 360 27.07 6.07 14.49
CA ALA A 360 26.71 5.62 15.84
C ALA A 360 26.13 6.75 16.71
N GLN A 361 26.40 7.99 16.33
CA GLN A 361 26.12 9.21 17.08
C GLN A 361 26.02 10.37 16.09
N SER A 362 25.42 11.48 16.52
CA SER A 362 25.38 12.72 15.73
C SER A 362 26.02 13.87 16.51
N ASP A 363 26.84 14.66 15.82
CA ASP A 363 27.64 15.76 16.37
C ASP A 363 27.57 16.99 15.44
N ALA A 364 27.05 18.10 15.96
CA ALA A 364 26.85 19.34 15.21
C ALA A 364 27.92 20.40 15.44
N GLN A 365 28.96 20.12 16.23
CA GLN A 365 29.92 21.11 16.71
C GLN A 365 31.38 20.75 16.41
N SER A 366 31.73 19.48 16.25
CA SER A 366 33.11 19.09 15.91
C SER A 366 33.41 19.27 14.41
N PHE A 367 34.67 19.58 14.08
CA PHE A 367 35.15 19.65 12.70
C PHE A 367 35.32 18.22 12.12
N LEU A 368 34.92 17.99 10.86
CA LEU A 368 34.91 16.65 10.21
C LEU A 368 34.11 15.58 10.99
N SER A 369 33.09 16.02 11.72
CA SER A 369 32.17 15.10 12.42
C SER A 369 31.47 14.16 11.43
N SER A 370 30.83 13.13 11.98
CA SER A 370 29.94 12.22 11.26
C SER A 370 28.82 12.87 10.44
N ASP A 371 28.56 14.18 10.56
CA ASP A 371 27.33 14.81 10.06
C ASP A 371 27.53 16.00 9.11
N ASP A 372 28.77 16.31 8.72
CA ASP A 372 29.09 17.47 7.87
C ASP A 372 29.13 17.11 6.38
N TYR A 373 27.97 16.71 5.84
CA TYR A 373 27.87 16.08 4.52
C TYR A 373 28.30 17.00 3.39
N LEU A 374 27.87 18.26 3.42
CA LEU A 374 28.19 19.21 2.37
C LEU A 374 29.69 19.54 2.37
N ASN A 375 30.30 19.72 3.55
CA ASN A 375 31.73 19.93 3.64
C ASN A 375 32.51 18.71 3.12
N GLU A 376 32.08 17.49 3.48
CA GLU A 376 32.70 16.25 2.99
C GLU A 376 32.56 16.08 1.46
N PHE A 377 31.41 16.47 0.91
CA PHE A 377 31.17 16.47 -0.53
C PHE A 377 32.07 17.47 -1.28
N LEU A 378 32.25 18.67 -0.71
CA LEU A 378 33.02 19.76 -1.30
C LEU A 378 34.54 19.59 -1.24
N PHE A 379 35.07 18.60 -0.51
CA PHE A 379 36.50 18.25 -0.60
C PHE A 379 36.89 17.78 -2.01
N GLY A 380 35.97 17.12 -2.73
CA GLY A 380 36.20 16.70 -4.10
C GLY A 380 36.20 17.89 -5.08
N PRO A 381 36.96 17.85 -6.18
CA PRO A 381 36.88 18.89 -7.19
C PRO A 381 35.47 18.96 -7.80
N PRO A 382 35.01 20.14 -8.26
CA PRO A 382 33.75 20.27 -9.00
C PRO A 382 33.71 19.32 -10.20
N GLY A 383 32.55 18.70 -10.45
CA GLY A 383 32.38 17.76 -11.56
C GLY A 383 33.07 16.40 -11.38
N ASN A 384 33.42 16.03 -10.14
CA ASN A 384 33.85 14.66 -9.84
C ASN A 384 32.72 13.64 -10.13
N ARG A 385 33.07 12.35 -10.24
CA ARG A 385 32.13 11.27 -10.61
C ARG A 385 30.85 11.22 -9.78
N PHE A 386 30.90 11.59 -8.49
CA PHE A 386 29.71 11.57 -7.64
C PHE A 386 28.81 12.77 -7.93
N ALA A 387 29.37 13.98 -8.01
CA ALA A 387 28.64 15.18 -8.42
C ALA A 387 28.02 15.02 -9.83
N THR A 388 28.76 14.46 -10.78
CA THR A 388 28.25 14.19 -12.14
C THR A 388 27.07 13.23 -12.13
N ALA A 389 27.13 12.15 -11.35
CA ALA A 389 26.04 11.19 -11.25
C ALA A 389 24.77 11.82 -10.65
N ILE A 390 24.91 12.69 -9.63
CA ILE A 390 23.78 13.46 -9.08
C ILE A 390 23.20 14.38 -10.17
N SER A 391 24.05 15.13 -10.90
CA SER A 391 23.60 16.00 -11.99
C SER A 391 22.88 15.23 -13.10
N THR A 392 23.35 14.04 -13.47
CA THR A 392 22.68 13.19 -14.47
C THR A 392 21.29 12.78 -14.01
N GLU A 393 21.13 12.41 -12.75
CA GLU A 393 19.83 12.03 -12.20
C GLU A 393 18.88 13.24 -12.09
N LEU A 394 19.38 14.40 -11.69
CA LEU A 394 18.62 15.65 -11.67
C LEU A 394 18.12 16.03 -13.07
N GLN A 395 18.96 15.90 -14.10
CA GLN A 395 18.56 16.10 -15.49
C GLN A 395 17.49 15.10 -15.93
N ARG A 396 17.62 13.82 -15.54
CA ARG A 396 16.65 12.77 -15.86
C ARG A 396 15.26 13.06 -15.30
N ILE A 397 15.19 13.62 -14.09
CA ILE A 397 13.91 13.96 -13.43
C ILE A 397 13.45 15.40 -13.73
N GLY A 398 14.21 16.18 -14.52
CA GLY A 398 13.88 17.56 -14.86
C GLY A 398 13.99 18.56 -13.71
N SER A 399 14.82 18.27 -12.70
CA SER A 399 15.06 19.17 -11.58
C SER A 399 16.16 20.19 -11.90
N SER A 400 15.99 21.43 -11.43
CA SER A 400 16.95 22.54 -11.59
C SER A 400 17.95 22.67 -10.45
N LEU A 401 17.89 21.79 -9.44
CA LEU A 401 18.80 21.83 -8.30
C LEU A 401 20.25 21.54 -8.72
N THR A 402 21.20 21.94 -7.87
CA THR A 402 22.60 21.53 -8.00
C THR A 402 22.91 20.30 -7.12
N PRO A 403 24.00 19.55 -7.40
CA PRO A 403 24.45 18.47 -6.52
C PRO A 403 24.66 18.91 -5.07
N GLU A 404 25.22 20.10 -4.85
CA GLU A 404 25.43 20.69 -3.53
C GLU A 404 24.10 20.90 -2.81
N GLN A 405 23.08 21.43 -3.48
CA GLN A 405 21.74 21.63 -2.90
C GLN A 405 21.09 20.29 -2.53
N VAL A 406 21.27 19.24 -3.33
CA VAL A 406 20.79 17.88 -2.99
C VAL A 406 21.49 17.34 -1.74
N VAL A 407 22.80 17.53 -1.61
CA VAL A 407 23.55 17.13 -0.41
C VAL A 407 23.15 17.98 0.80
N SER A 408 22.92 19.28 0.64
CA SER A 408 22.36 20.15 1.69
C SER A 408 21.00 19.66 2.18
N ARG A 409 20.12 19.22 1.26
CA ARG A 409 18.82 18.62 1.59
C ARG A 409 18.97 17.29 2.35
N ALA A 410 19.96 16.47 2.02
CA ALA A 410 20.27 15.29 2.83
C ALA A 410 20.80 15.68 4.22
N GLN A 411 21.62 16.74 4.32
CA GLN A 411 22.18 17.21 5.57
C GLN A 411 21.11 17.73 6.53
N VAL A 412 20.16 18.57 6.09
CA VAL A 412 19.06 19.05 6.96
C VAL A 412 18.19 17.92 7.53
N LEU A 413 18.19 16.73 6.90
CA LEU A 413 17.51 15.54 7.43
C LEU A 413 18.37 14.78 8.46
N SER A 414 19.66 15.03 8.57
CA SER A 414 20.45 14.47 9.66
C SER A 414 20.12 15.15 11.00
N CYS A 415 20.45 14.48 12.10
CA CYS A 415 20.21 15.04 13.42
C CYS A 415 20.99 16.35 13.61
N ALA A 416 22.31 16.36 13.38
CA ALA A 416 23.12 17.56 13.50
C ALA A 416 22.75 18.65 12.47
N GLY A 417 22.34 18.27 11.26
CA GLY A 417 21.89 19.21 10.24
C GLY A 417 20.65 19.98 10.65
N CYS A 418 19.64 19.27 11.18
CA CYS A 418 18.40 19.88 11.67
C CYS A 418 18.59 20.68 12.99
N HIS A 419 19.69 20.50 13.71
CA HIS A 419 19.96 21.16 14.99
C HIS A 419 20.91 22.37 14.91
N ASN A 420 22.00 22.30 14.13
CA ASN A 420 22.92 23.44 14.03
C ASN A 420 23.74 23.54 12.74
N ARG A 421 23.94 22.46 11.98
CA ARG A 421 24.84 22.50 10.80
C ARG A 421 24.24 23.16 9.57
N SER A 422 22.91 23.15 9.43
CA SER A 422 22.27 23.61 8.19
C SER A 422 21.60 24.97 8.30
N SER A 423 21.85 25.75 9.36
CA SER A 423 21.34 27.12 9.43
C SER A 423 21.81 27.93 8.22
N PHE A 424 20.86 28.50 7.48
CA PHE A 424 21.10 29.25 6.23
C PHE A 424 21.65 28.42 5.06
N ALA A 425 21.62 27.09 5.15
CA ALA A 425 22.03 26.24 4.03
C ALA A 425 21.12 26.50 2.81
N ASP A 426 21.73 26.63 1.63
CA ASP A 426 20.99 26.73 0.38
C ASP A 426 20.42 25.35 0.00
N LEU A 427 19.10 25.28 -0.07
CA LEU A 427 18.33 24.10 -0.47
C LEU A 427 17.80 24.20 -1.90
N GLY A 428 17.96 25.35 -2.57
CA GLY A 428 17.47 25.59 -3.92
C GLY A 428 15.95 25.50 -4.07
N GLY A 429 15.48 25.61 -5.32
CA GLY A 429 14.06 25.57 -5.65
C GLY A 429 13.25 26.69 -5.00
N THR A 430 11.97 26.46 -4.75
CA THR A 430 11.09 27.40 -4.03
C THR A 430 11.34 27.39 -2.52
N ILE A 431 11.97 26.33 -2.00
CA ILE A 431 12.38 26.23 -0.59
C ILE A 431 13.40 27.33 -0.24
N GLY A 432 14.34 27.61 -1.15
CA GLY A 432 15.37 28.62 -0.93
C GLY A 432 16.35 28.20 0.16
N THR A 433 16.39 28.92 1.28
CA THR A 433 17.36 28.67 2.36
C THR A 433 16.71 28.04 3.58
N PHE A 434 17.43 27.12 4.23
CA PHE A 434 16.97 26.53 5.47
C PHE A 434 16.94 27.57 6.60
N PRO A 435 15.86 27.63 7.40
CA PRO A 435 15.71 28.64 8.45
C PRO A 435 16.85 28.64 9.48
N ASN A 436 17.07 29.80 10.12
CA ASN A 436 18.00 29.90 11.22
C ASN A 436 17.48 29.14 12.45
N ILE A 437 18.27 28.20 12.95
CA ILE A 437 17.93 27.37 14.11
C ILE A 437 18.92 27.54 15.28
N ARG A 438 19.96 28.37 15.11
CA ARG A 438 21.03 28.57 16.11
C ARG A 438 20.53 29.09 17.46
N THR A 439 19.39 29.78 17.47
CA THR A 439 18.79 30.39 18.67
C THR A 439 18.10 29.38 19.57
N SER A 440 17.59 28.27 19.03
CA SER A 440 16.89 27.23 19.80
C SER A 440 17.74 25.97 20.03
N PHE A 441 18.62 25.65 19.06
CA PHE A 441 19.46 24.46 18.95
C PHE A 441 18.69 23.14 18.92
N VAL A 442 17.71 22.93 19.80
CA VAL A 442 16.75 21.80 19.79
C VAL A 442 15.34 22.31 19.47
N HIS A 443 14.46 21.42 19.03
CA HIS A 443 13.08 21.77 18.70
C HIS A 443 12.16 22.05 19.89
N THR A 444 12.52 21.60 21.10
CA THR A 444 11.75 21.80 22.34
C THR A 444 12.72 22.12 23.45
N ASN A 445 12.61 23.33 24.00
CA ASN A 445 13.55 23.86 24.96
C ASN A 445 12.93 23.86 26.36
N GLU A 446 13.75 23.58 27.36
CA GLU A 446 13.41 23.55 28.77
C GLU A 446 13.15 24.93 29.40
N VAL A 447 13.26 26.02 28.62
CA VAL A 447 12.91 27.38 29.04
C VAL A 447 11.45 27.72 28.77
N PRO A 448 10.82 28.60 29.59
CA PRO A 448 9.50 29.14 29.30
C PRO A 448 9.45 29.88 27.97
N ASP A 449 8.37 29.70 27.21
CA ASP A 449 8.07 30.47 26.01
C ASP A 449 7.63 31.90 26.42
N PRO A 450 8.40 32.94 26.08
CA PRO A 450 8.08 34.31 26.47
C PRO A 450 6.84 34.86 25.74
N THR A 451 6.37 34.19 24.68
CA THR A 451 5.20 34.57 23.89
C THR A 451 3.92 33.84 24.30
N ALA A 452 4.02 32.94 25.29
CA ALA A 452 2.89 32.17 25.78
C ALA A 452 1.81 33.04 26.44
N PRO A 453 0.52 32.68 26.31
CA PRO A 453 -0.54 33.29 27.11
C PRO A 453 -0.24 33.17 28.62
N PRO A 454 -0.43 34.24 29.42
CA PRO A 454 -0.13 34.20 30.86
C PRO A 454 -0.91 33.14 31.65
N ASP A 455 -2.12 32.80 31.17
CA ASP A 455 -3.01 31.79 31.73
C ASP A 455 -2.68 30.36 31.30
N GLU A 456 -1.85 30.18 30.26
CA GLU A 456 -1.41 28.88 29.75
C GLU A 456 0.10 28.90 29.42
N PRO A 457 0.96 29.08 30.45
CA PRO A 457 2.41 29.10 30.28
C PRO A 457 2.90 27.76 29.73
N ARG A 458 3.88 27.80 28.83
CA ARG A 458 4.37 26.64 28.08
C ARG A 458 5.87 26.68 27.87
N PHE A 459 6.45 25.53 27.58
CA PHE A 459 7.85 25.42 27.15
C PHE A 459 8.01 25.88 25.71
N LEU A 460 9.15 26.52 25.43
CA LEU A 460 9.48 27.05 24.11
C LEU A 460 9.68 25.93 23.09
N ILE A 461 9.14 26.11 21.88
CA ILE A 461 9.45 25.28 20.71
C ILE A 461 10.03 26.14 19.59
N SER A 462 10.88 25.56 18.75
CA SER A 462 11.57 26.29 17.69
C SER A 462 10.61 26.88 16.64
N ASP A 463 10.97 28.00 16.03
CA ASP A 463 10.21 28.63 14.94
C ASP A 463 9.97 27.70 13.74
N LEU A 464 10.90 26.78 13.49
CA LEU A 464 10.73 25.76 12.46
C LEU A 464 9.56 24.82 12.75
N GLN A 465 9.29 24.50 14.02
CA GLN A 465 8.13 23.71 14.40
C GLN A 465 6.84 24.51 14.23
N THR A 466 6.79 25.75 14.74
CA THR A 466 5.56 26.57 14.70
C THR A 466 5.23 27.09 13.32
N GLY A 467 6.23 27.50 12.54
CA GLY A 467 6.05 28.10 11.21
C GLY A 467 5.95 27.09 10.07
N THR A 468 6.63 25.94 10.17
CA THR A 468 6.75 25.00 9.06
C THR A 468 6.05 23.67 9.34
N PHE A 469 6.47 22.95 10.39
CA PHE A 469 6.06 21.55 10.56
C PHE A 469 4.68 21.37 11.20
N LEU A 470 4.33 22.13 12.24
CA LEU A 470 3.03 21.99 12.89
C LEU A 470 1.86 22.32 11.95
N PRO A 471 1.91 23.39 11.13
CA PRO A 471 0.87 23.65 10.14
C PRO A 471 0.70 22.49 9.15
N PHE A 472 1.79 21.86 8.70
CA PHE A 472 1.72 20.71 7.81
C PHE A 472 1.09 19.48 8.49
N ARG A 473 1.50 19.18 9.74
CA ARG A 473 0.93 18.08 10.54
C ARG A 473 -0.56 18.29 10.83
N GLN A 474 -0.96 19.54 11.06
CA GLN A 474 -2.35 19.94 11.25
C GLN A 474 -3.19 19.68 10.00
N ARG A 475 -2.65 19.97 8.81
CA ARG A 475 -3.30 19.62 7.54
C ARG A 475 -3.46 18.11 7.37
N ILE A 476 -2.43 17.32 7.66
CA ILE A 476 -2.52 15.85 7.54
C ILE A 476 -3.56 15.28 8.51
N LEU A 477 -3.50 15.67 9.79
CA LEU A 477 -4.45 15.18 10.81
C LEU A 477 -5.88 15.59 10.46
N GLY A 478 -6.10 16.85 10.08
CA GLY A 478 -7.40 17.34 9.67
C GLY A 478 -7.91 16.66 8.40
N GLY A 479 -7.07 16.53 7.37
CA GLY A 479 -7.42 15.89 6.09
C GLY A 479 -7.80 14.42 6.27
N PHE A 480 -7.10 13.69 7.14
CA PHE A 480 -7.47 12.33 7.52
C PHE A 480 -8.85 12.27 8.20
N LEU A 481 -9.12 13.20 9.13
CA LEU A 481 -10.39 13.25 9.85
C LEU A 481 -11.57 13.67 8.95
N ASP A 482 -11.34 14.56 7.99
CA ASP A 482 -12.33 14.99 6.99
C ASP A 482 -12.58 13.91 5.92
N THR A 483 -11.58 13.08 5.62
CA THR A 483 -11.72 12.01 4.63
C THR A 483 -12.64 10.91 5.17
N SER A 484 -13.66 10.56 4.37
CA SER A 484 -14.60 9.50 4.70
C SER A 484 -13.90 8.13 4.86
N ALA A 485 -14.38 7.30 5.78
CA ALA A 485 -13.88 5.95 5.96
C ALA A 485 -13.95 5.11 4.66
N LEU A 486 -15.08 5.18 3.95
CA LEU A 486 -15.31 4.48 2.69
C LEU A 486 -15.58 5.49 1.58
N GLY A 487 -14.86 5.39 0.48
CA GLY A 487 -15.05 6.27 -0.68
C GLY A 487 -14.47 5.61 -1.93
N ALA A 488 -15.18 5.72 -3.05
CA ALA A 488 -14.74 5.23 -4.34
C ALA A 488 -14.97 6.32 -5.40
N LEU A 489 -14.10 6.38 -6.41
CA LEU A 489 -14.30 7.23 -7.58
C LEU A 489 -13.90 6.45 -8.83
N GLN A 490 -14.79 6.35 -9.81
CA GLN A 490 -14.43 5.78 -11.10
C GLN A 490 -13.47 6.71 -11.82
N ARG A 491 -12.42 6.16 -12.43
CA ARG A 491 -11.68 6.88 -13.46
C ARG A 491 -12.38 6.71 -14.79
N ASP A 492 -12.69 7.83 -15.42
CA ASP A 492 -13.24 7.83 -16.76
C ASP A 492 -12.28 7.11 -17.70
N SER A 493 -12.78 6.08 -18.39
CA SER A 493 -12.13 5.61 -19.61
C SER A 493 -12.17 6.77 -20.60
N ASN A 494 -11.04 7.13 -21.23
CA ASN A 494 -10.81 8.27 -22.17
C ASN A 494 -11.91 8.55 -23.24
N GLY A 495 -13.19 8.68 -22.90
CA GLY A 495 -14.35 8.74 -23.77
C GLY A 495 -14.64 7.49 -24.64
N ARG A 496 -13.80 6.44 -24.61
CA ARG A 496 -13.93 5.31 -25.55
C ARG A 496 -15.03 4.34 -25.13
N VAL A 497 -16.15 4.39 -25.84
CA VAL A 497 -17.23 3.38 -25.73
C VAL A 497 -16.88 2.18 -26.62
N PRO A 498 -16.57 0.99 -26.07
CA PRO A 498 -16.27 -0.19 -26.86
C PRO A 498 -17.50 -0.69 -27.63
N THR A 499 -17.27 -1.22 -28.82
CA THR A 499 -18.31 -1.88 -29.62
C THR A 499 -18.23 -3.39 -29.45
N VAL A 500 -19.33 -4.02 -29.04
CA VAL A 500 -19.43 -5.46 -28.75
C VAL A 500 -20.54 -6.10 -29.59
N VAL A 501 -20.51 -7.43 -29.73
CA VAL A 501 -21.49 -8.16 -30.55
C VAL A 501 -22.63 -8.66 -29.67
N ALA A 502 -23.87 -8.48 -30.11
CA ALA A 502 -25.06 -8.90 -29.38
C ALA A 502 -25.00 -10.38 -28.95
N GLY A 503 -25.38 -10.65 -27.70
CA GLY A 503 -25.39 -11.98 -27.10
C GLY A 503 -24.02 -12.61 -26.81
N GLN A 504 -22.91 -11.97 -27.19
CA GLN A 504 -21.57 -12.51 -26.98
C GLN A 504 -20.95 -11.99 -25.67
N PRO A 505 -20.18 -12.83 -24.94
CA PRO A 505 -19.35 -12.35 -23.85
C PRO A 505 -18.23 -11.46 -24.40
N PHE A 506 -17.82 -10.45 -23.63
CA PHE A 506 -16.71 -9.58 -23.99
C PHE A 506 -15.86 -9.24 -22.77
N HIS A 507 -14.57 -9.00 -22.95
CA HIS A 507 -13.70 -8.55 -21.87
C HIS A 507 -13.77 -7.04 -21.73
N ALA A 508 -13.95 -6.56 -20.50
CA ALA A 508 -13.94 -5.15 -20.17
C ALA A 508 -13.14 -4.89 -18.90
N SER A 509 -12.77 -3.63 -18.72
CA SER A 509 -12.14 -3.16 -17.50
C SER A 509 -12.83 -1.94 -16.92
N VAL A 510 -12.88 -1.87 -15.59
CA VAL A 510 -13.40 -0.74 -14.83
C VAL A 510 -12.32 -0.31 -13.86
N SER A 511 -11.82 0.92 -14.00
CA SER A 511 -10.78 1.47 -13.14
C SER A 511 -11.40 2.34 -12.06
N VAL A 512 -11.10 2.04 -10.80
CA VAL A 512 -11.66 2.73 -9.64
C VAL A 512 -10.56 3.14 -8.68
N THR A 513 -10.60 4.37 -8.20
CA THR A 513 -9.74 4.91 -7.15
C THR A 513 -10.40 4.72 -5.79
N ASN A 514 -9.64 4.23 -4.81
CA ASN A 514 -10.05 4.30 -3.41
C ASN A 514 -9.87 5.73 -2.90
N THR A 515 -10.95 6.41 -2.55
CA THR A 515 -10.93 7.78 -2.01
C THR A 515 -11.19 7.83 -0.51
N GLY A 516 -11.42 6.66 0.12
CA GLY A 516 -11.56 6.53 1.56
C GLY A 516 -10.28 6.07 2.26
N THR A 517 -10.24 6.24 3.57
CA THR A 517 -9.12 5.83 4.43
C THR A 517 -9.11 4.34 4.75
N THR A 518 -10.21 3.62 4.51
CA THR A 518 -10.27 2.17 4.69
C THR A 518 -9.53 1.48 3.55
N LEU A 519 -8.59 0.59 3.89
CA LEU A 519 -7.97 -0.35 2.97
C LEU A 519 -9.05 -1.16 2.23
N TRP A 520 -8.97 -1.29 0.90
CA TRP A 520 -9.80 -2.28 0.20
C TRP A 520 -9.05 -3.60 0.05
N SER A 521 -9.68 -4.69 0.47
CA SER A 521 -9.18 -6.04 0.22
C SER A 521 -10.33 -7.03 0.13
N ALA A 522 -10.09 -8.19 -0.49
CA ALA A 522 -11.03 -9.30 -0.43
C ALA A 522 -11.28 -9.76 1.02
N ALA A 523 -10.23 -9.75 1.86
CA ALA A 523 -10.28 -10.19 3.25
C ALA A 523 -11.20 -9.33 4.14
N ASN A 524 -11.37 -8.04 3.83
CA ASN A 524 -12.28 -7.17 4.56
C ASN A 524 -13.63 -6.95 3.87
N GLY A 525 -13.95 -7.80 2.88
CA GLY A 525 -15.27 -7.87 2.24
C GLY A 525 -15.54 -6.79 1.20
N THR A 526 -14.51 -6.08 0.72
CA THR A 526 -14.70 -5.00 -0.26
C THR A 526 -14.83 -5.56 -1.69
N HIS A 527 -15.89 -5.20 -2.41
CA HIS A 527 -16.13 -5.62 -3.79
C HIS A 527 -17.15 -4.69 -4.46
N GLY A 528 -17.24 -4.72 -5.79
CA GLY A 528 -18.31 -4.03 -6.54
C GLY A 528 -19.46 -4.98 -6.84
N VAL A 529 -20.66 -4.68 -6.35
CA VAL A 529 -21.86 -5.47 -6.64
C VAL A 529 -22.52 -4.95 -7.92
N SER A 530 -22.85 -5.85 -8.85
CA SER A 530 -23.57 -5.47 -10.06
C SER A 530 -25.02 -5.11 -9.75
N LEU A 531 -25.50 -4.04 -10.39
CA LEU A 531 -26.89 -3.58 -10.29
C LEU A 531 -27.76 -4.10 -11.44
N ASP A 532 -27.14 -4.58 -12.52
CA ASP A 532 -27.82 -4.97 -13.77
C ASP A 532 -27.57 -6.45 -14.13
N GLY A 533 -27.17 -7.28 -13.15
CA GLY A 533 -26.98 -8.73 -13.34
C GLY A 533 -25.67 -9.15 -14.02
N ALA A 534 -24.73 -8.22 -14.21
CA ALA A 534 -23.38 -8.55 -14.68
C ALA A 534 -22.55 -9.21 -13.56
N PRO A 535 -21.37 -9.80 -13.88
CA PRO A 535 -20.46 -10.27 -12.85
C PRO A 535 -20.02 -9.15 -11.90
N ASN A 536 -19.87 -9.46 -10.62
CA ASN A 536 -19.36 -8.54 -9.60
C ASN A 536 -17.90 -8.14 -9.88
N LEU A 537 -17.49 -6.95 -9.43
CA LEU A 537 -16.10 -6.52 -9.42
C LEU A 537 -15.41 -7.12 -8.19
N VAL A 538 -14.57 -8.13 -8.39
CA VAL A 538 -13.95 -8.88 -7.30
C VAL A 538 -12.48 -8.50 -7.17
N LEU A 539 -12.03 -8.28 -5.93
CA LEU A 539 -10.61 -8.14 -5.59
C LEU A 539 -9.96 -9.52 -5.53
N THR A 540 -8.80 -9.68 -6.13
CA THR A 540 -8.03 -10.93 -6.08
C THR A 540 -7.42 -11.12 -4.68
N PRO A 541 -7.21 -12.35 -4.21
CA PRO A 541 -6.48 -12.60 -2.97
C PRO A 541 -5.12 -11.90 -3.00
N GLY A 542 -4.83 -11.11 -1.96
CA GLY A 542 -3.61 -10.28 -1.88
C GLY A 542 -3.76 -8.83 -2.38
N ASP A 543 -4.87 -8.47 -3.03
CA ASP A 543 -5.15 -7.07 -3.34
C ASP A 543 -5.26 -6.24 -2.05
N ALA A 544 -4.52 -5.13 -2.01
CA ALA A 544 -4.55 -4.14 -0.94
C ALA A 544 -4.55 -2.74 -1.55
N ILE A 545 -5.73 -2.13 -1.68
CA ILE A 545 -5.88 -0.81 -2.34
C ILE A 545 -6.04 0.27 -1.28
N LEU A 546 -5.00 1.07 -1.11
CA LEU A 546 -4.92 2.16 -0.13
C LEU A 546 -5.56 3.44 -0.65
N LEU A 547 -5.74 4.42 0.24
CA LEU A 547 -6.22 5.76 -0.12
C LEU A 547 -5.40 6.34 -1.29
N GLY A 548 -6.10 6.80 -2.32
CA GLY A 548 -5.55 7.36 -3.55
C GLY A 548 -5.08 6.33 -4.59
N GLN A 549 -5.00 5.05 -4.23
CA GLN A 549 -4.59 4.01 -5.17
C GLN A 549 -5.74 3.58 -6.07
N ASN A 550 -5.38 3.09 -7.26
CA ASN A 550 -6.32 2.66 -8.29
C ASN A 550 -6.34 1.14 -8.39
N LYS A 551 -7.53 0.56 -8.58
CA LYS A 551 -7.72 -0.82 -9.01
C LYS A 551 -8.43 -0.84 -10.36
N THR A 552 -7.83 -1.53 -11.32
CA THR A 552 -8.49 -1.89 -12.57
C THR A 552 -9.08 -3.29 -12.41
N PHE A 553 -10.40 -3.37 -12.33
CA PHE A 553 -11.14 -4.63 -12.34
C PHE A 553 -11.29 -5.11 -13.77
N THR A 554 -11.05 -6.40 -14.02
CA THR A 554 -11.36 -7.06 -15.29
C THR A 554 -12.62 -7.89 -15.13
N VAL A 555 -13.56 -7.74 -16.06
CA VAL A 555 -14.85 -8.44 -16.03
C VAL A 555 -15.20 -8.98 -17.42
N THR A 556 -16.05 -10.01 -17.45
CA THR A 556 -16.57 -10.61 -18.68
C THR A 556 -18.10 -10.60 -18.67
N PRO A 557 -18.76 -9.47 -19.00
CA PRO A 557 -20.21 -9.42 -19.14
C PRO A 557 -20.65 -10.06 -20.46
N THR A 558 -21.93 -10.40 -20.57
CA THR A 558 -22.58 -10.81 -21.83
C THR A 558 -23.35 -9.64 -22.42
N ALA A 559 -23.09 -9.29 -23.67
CA ALA A 559 -23.78 -8.21 -24.36
C ALA A 559 -25.30 -8.48 -24.51
N PRO A 560 -26.16 -7.47 -24.35
CA PRO A 560 -27.58 -7.57 -24.69
C PRO A 560 -27.82 -8.16 -26.07
N LEU A 561 -28.95 -8.85 -26.24
CA LEU A 561 -29.33 -9.49 -27.50
C LEU A 561 -29.75 -8.49 -28.59
N THR A 562 -30.09 -7.26 -28.21
CA THR A 562 -30.52 -6.20 -29.12
C THR A 562 -29.40 -5.20 -29.37
N PRO A 563 -29.21 -4.74 -30.62
CA PRO A 563 -28.30 -3.64 -30.93
C PRO A 563 -28.71 -2.34 -30.24
N GLY A 564 -27.74 -1.50 -29.89
CA GLY A 564 -27.99 -0.24 -29.20
C GLY A 564 -26.89 0.16 -28.24
N ARG A 565 -27.10 1.25 -27.51
CA ARG A 565 -26.17 1.72 -26.48
C ARG A 565 -26.66 1.27 -25.11
N PHE A 566 -25.83 0.54 -24.38
CA PHE A 566 -26.17 -0.05 -23.09
C PHE A 566 -25.12 0.30 -22.05
N SER A 567 -25.53 0.37 -20.78
CA SER A 567 -24.61 0.58 -19.66
C SER A 567 -24.75 -0.53 -18.64
N TYR A 568 -23.63 -0.99 -18.12
CA TYR A 568 -23.55 -1.87 -16.96
C TYR A 568 -23.16 -1.04 -15.76
N ARG A 569 -23.81 -1.30 -14.63
CA ARG A 569 -23.61 -0.54 -13.41
C ARG A 569 -23.21 -1.44 -12.26
N TRP A 570 -22.35 -0.89 -11.42
CA TRP A 570 -21.93 -1.50 -10.16
C TRP A 570 -21.98 -0.46 -9.05
N ARG A 571 -22.05 -0.95 -7.81
CA ARG A 571 -21.82 -0.11 -6.63
C ARG A 571 -20.83 -0.80 -5.72
N MET A 572 -19.82 -0.07 -5.27
CA MET A 572 -18.88 -0.60 -4.28
C MET A 572 -19.61 -0.89 -2.97
N GLN A 573 -19.30 -2.03 -2.37
CA GLN A 573 -19.85 -2.48 -1.11
C GLN A 573 -18.76 -3.02 -0.18
N ARG A 574 -19.00 -2.90 1.11
CA ARG A 574 -18.23 -3.53 2.16
C ARG A 574 -19.17 -4.08 3.21
N ASN A 575 -19.09 -5.38 3.51
CA ASN A 575 -19.98 -6.06 4.47
C ASN A 575 -21.48 -5.77 4.23
N GLY A 576 -21.89 -5.70 2.96
CA GLY A 576 -23.27 -5.39 2.55
C GLY A 576 -23.64 -3.90 2.54
N VAL A 577 -22.77 -3.01 3.00
CA VAL A 577 -23.01 -1.56 2.98
C VAL A 577 -22.43 -0.94 1.72
N ALA A 578 -23.28 -0.31 0.92
CA ALA A 578 -22.88 0.37 -0.31
C ALA A 578 -22.24 1.74 -0.07
N PHE A 579 -21.20 2.09 -0.83
CA PHE A 579 -20.49 3.36 -0.73
C PHE A 579 -20.00 3.85 -2.10
N GLY A 580 -19.67 5.14 -2.17
CA GLY A 580 -19.29 5.80 -3.43
C GLY A 580 -20.44 5.96 -4.43
N PRO A 581 -20.16 6.59 -5.59
CA PRO A 581 -21.11 6.71 -6.69
C PRO A 581 -21.29 5.38 -7.43
N GLU A 582 -22.31 5.29 -8.29
CA GLU A 582 -22.43 4.19 -9.24
C GLU A 582 -21.24 4.19 -10.21
N LEU A 583 -20.65 3.02 -10.40
CA LEU A 583 -19.65 2.77 -11.44
C LEU A 583 -20.37 2.35 -12.70
N THR A 584 -19.98 2.89 -13.85
CA THR A 584 -20.65 2.67 -15.14
C THR A 584 -19.67 2.21 -16.22
N LEU A 585 -20.06 1.21 -17.00
CA LEU A 585 -19.41 0.83 -18.25
C LEU A 585 -20.44 0.92 -19.37
N THR A 586 -20.28 1.88 -20.28
CA THR A 586 -21.13 1.98 -21.47
C THR A 586 -20.51 1.24 -22.63
N VAL A 587 -21.33 0.50 -23.38
CA VAL A 587 -20.94 -0.23 -24.60
C VAL A 587 -21.92 0.06 -25.74
N ASN A 588 -21.42 -0.02 -26.97
CA ASN A 588 -22.25 -0.05 -28.17
C ASN A 588 -22.40 -1.50 -28.62
N VAL A 589 -23.62 -2.04 -28.59
CA VAL A 589 -23.93 -3.38 -29.07
C VAL A 589 -24.30 -3.30 -30.54
N LYS A 590 -23.60 -4.07 -31.38
CA LYS A 590 -23.93 -4.24 -32.80
C LYS A 590 -24.52 -5.63 -33.05
N SER A 591 -25.30 -5.76 -34.12
CA SER A 591 -25.74 -7.06 -34.61
C SER A 591 -24.56 -7.99 -34.92
N PRO A 592 -24.71 -9.31 -34.75
CA PRO A 592 -23.74 -10.28 -35.25
C PRO A 592 -23.70 -10.28 -36.78
N ALA A 593 -22.69 -10.92 -37.37
CA ALA A 593 -22.62 -11.11 -38.82
C ALA A 593 -23.83 -11.90 -39.33
N PHE A 594 -24.19 -12.99 -38.65
CA PHE A 594 -25.37 -13.81 -38.93
C PHE A 594 -26.30 -13.80 -37.72
N ALA A 595 -27.54 -13.36 -37.92
CA ALA A 595 -28.61 -13.42 -36.93
C ALA A 595 -29.94 -13.54 -37.66
N SER A 596 -30.88 -14.29 -37.09
CA SER A 596 -32.23 -14.42 -37.65
C SER A 596 -33.30 -14.45 -36.57
N GLU A 597 -34.50 -14.04 -36.97
CA GLU A 597 -35.73 -14.12 -36.18
C GLU A 597 -36.76 -14.92 -36.99
N LEU A 598 -37.53 -15.77 -36.29
CA LEU A 598 -38.65 -16.49 -36.90
C LEU A 598 -39.78 -15.50 -37.13
N VAL A 599 -40.17 -15.32 -38.39
CA VAL A 599 -41.32 -14.47 -38.75
C VAL A 599 -42.60 -15.27 -38.77
N GLU A 600 -42.55 -16.46 -39.37
CA GLU A 600 -43.71 -17.32 -39.58
C GLU A 600 -43.26 -18.76 -39.86
N GLN A 601 -44.03 -19.75 -39.41
CA GLN A 601 -43.90 -21.14 -39.85
C GLN A 601 -45.27 -21.74 -40.11
N THR A 602 -45.38 -22.60 -41.12
CA THR A 602 -46.63 -23.30 -41.42
C THR A 602 -46.98 -24.31 -40.33
N LEU A 603 -48.26 -24.47 -40.02
CA LEU A 603 -48.74 -25.60 -39.23
C LEU A 603 -48.45 -26.91 -39.98
N VAL A 604 -48.11 -27.96 -39.22
CA VAL A 604 -47.82 -29.31 -39.74
C VAL A 604 -48.75 -30.32 -39.08
N PRO A 605 -48.99 -31.48 -39.69
CA PRO A 605 -49.84 -32.52 -39.09
C PRO A 605 -49.27 -33.01 -37.75
N ALA A 606 -50.15 -33.26 -36.77
CA ALA A 606 -49.74 -33.85 -35.49
C ALA A 606 -49.40 -35.34 -35.61
N ALA A 607 -49.96 -36.03 -36.61
CA ALA A 607 -49.66 -37.41 -36.93
C ALA A 607 -49.64 -37.62 -38.45
N VAL A 608 -48.78 -38.55 -38.90
CA VAL A 608 -48.56 -38.90 -40.31
C VAL A 608 -48.26 -40.41 -40.44
N ALA A 609 -48.59 -41.00 -41.58
CA ALA A 609 -48.23 -42.37 -41.92
C ALA A 609 -46.73 -42.52 -42.19
N PRO A 610 -46.15 -43.72 -41.97
CA PRO A 610 -44.77 -43.98 -42.38
C PRO A 610 -44.53 -43.67 -43.86
N GLY A 611 -43.52 -42.86 -44.16
CA GLY A 611 -43.21 -42.40 -45.51
C GLY A 611 -44.16 -41.34 -46.10
N GLU A 612 -45.19 -40.90 -45.36
CA GLU A 612 -46.05 -39.81 -45.78
C GLU A 612 -45.27 -38.49 -45.89
N THR A 613 -45.65 -37.67 -46.87
CA THR A 613 -44.97 -36.41 -47.14
C THR A 613 -45.88 -35.22 -46.91
N PHE A 614 -45.35 -34.17 -46.29
CA PHE A 614 -46.05 -32.89 -46.17
C PHE A 614 -45.10 -31.72 -46.45
N GLN A 615 -45.65 -30.59 -46.85
CA GLN A 615 -44.86 -29.39 -47.11
C GLN A 615 -44.67 -28.58 -45.82
N PHE A 616 -43.45 -28.14 -45.55
CA PHE A 616 -43.14 -27.20 -44.47
C PHE A 616 -42.50 -25.94 -45.05
N SER A 617 -43.01 -24.79 -44.65
CA SER A 617 -42.49 -23.48 -45.01
C SER A 617 -42.19 -22.68 -43.75
N VAL A 618 -41.00 -22.09 -43.70
CA VAL A 618 -40.60 -21.19 -42.62
C VAL A 618 -40.02 -19.90 -43.20
N ARG A 619 -40.51 -18.76 -42.70
CA ARG A 619 -40.03 -17.44 -43.05
C ARG A 619 -39.13 -16.92 -41.93
N MET A 620 -37.89 -16.63 -42.28
CA MET A 620 -36.85 -16.15 -41.38
C MET A 620 -36.39 -14.75 -41.80
N LYS A 621 -36.30 -13.81 -40.87
CA LYS A 621 -35.79 -12.46 -41.11
C LYS A 621 -34.30 -12.36 -40.83
N ASN A 622 -33.54 -11.74 -41.72
CA ASN A 622 -32.12 -11.45 -41.51
C ASN A 622 -31.94 -10.23 -40.60
N TRP A 623 -31.49 -10.47 -39.37
CA TRP A 623 -31.12 -9.42 -38.40
C TRP A 623 -29.61 -9.22 -38.28
N GLY A 624 -28.82 -10.01 -39.01
CA GLY A 624 -27.37 -9.89 -39.06
C GLY A 624 -26.92 -8.73 -39.94
N THR A 625 -25.60 -8.47 -39.95
CA THR A 625 -25.01 -7.48 -40.86
C THR A 625 -24.63 -8.05 -42.22
N GLN A 626 -24.54 -9.37 -42.35
CA GLN A 626 -24.14 -10.06 -43.58
C GLN A 626 -25.38 -10.46 -44.39
N SER A 627 -25.38 -10.17 -45.68
CA SER A 627 -26.41 -10.69 -46.59
C SER A 627 -26.29 -12.21 -46.72
N TRP A 628 -27.42 -12.92 -46.79
CA TRP A 628 -27.40 -14.35 -47.12
C TRP A 628 -27.45 -14.49 -48.64
N ASN A 629 -26.46 -15.18 -49.23
CA ASN A 629 -26.34 -15.40 -50.69
C ASN A 629 -25.32 -16.51 -50.99
N ALA A 630 -25.01 -16.75 -52.26
CA ALA A 630 -24.05 -17.77 -52.69
C ALA A 630 -22.61 -17.57 -52.13
N GLN A 631 -22.19 -16.34 -51.82
CA GLN A 631 -20.87 -16.04 -51.24
C GLN A 631 -20.84 -16.22 -49.71
N THR A 632 -21.98 -16.04 -49.05
CA THR A 632 -22.18 -16.30 -47.61
C THR A 632 -23.40 -17.19 -47.40
N PRO A 633 -23.27 -18.50 -47.69
CA PRO A 633 -24.40 -19.42 -47.73
C PRO A 633 -24.98 -19.66 -46.35
N VAL A 634 -26.31 -19.73 -46.31
CA VAL A 634 -27.12 -20.05 -45.13
C VAL A 634 -28.09 -21.16 -45.53
N GLU A 635 -28.27 -22.11 -44.63
CA GLU A 635 -29.19 -23.24 -44.81
C GLU A 635 -30.11 -23.33 -43.60
N LEU A 636 -31.31 -23.88 -43.76
CA LEU A 636 -32.14 -24.31 -42.64
C LEU A 636 -31.76 -25.74 -42.27
N GLY A 637 -31.18 -25.95 -41.08
CA GLY A 637 -30.74 -27.27 -40.61
C GLY A 637 -31.67 -27.88 -39.57
N SER A 638 -31.89 -29.19 -39.66
CA SER A 638 -32.68 -29.95 -38.69
C SER A 638 -32.02 -29.92 -37.31
N GLN A 639 -32.83 -29.91 -36.25
CA GLN A 639 -32.41 -29.90 -34.85
C GLN A 639 -32.98 -31.12 -34.09
N ASN A 640 -32.45 -31.36 -32.88
CA ASN A 640 -32.84 -32.44 -31.97
C ASN A 640 -32.81 -33.86 -32.59
N PRO A 641 -31.64 -34.38 -33.02
CA PRO A 641 -30.31 -33.77 -32.94
C PRO A 641 -29.94 -32.94 -34.20
N PRO A 642 -28.94 -32.05 -34.15
CA PRO A 642 -28.51 -31.27 -35.32
C PRO A 642 -28.14 -32.14 -36.52
N ASP A 643 -28.47 -31.69 -37.75
CA ASP A 643 -28.11 -32.32 -39.03
C ASP A 643 -28.61 -33.77 -39.21
N ASN A 644 -29.72 -34.11 -38.57
CA ASN A 644 -30.37 -35.42 -38.72
C ASN A 644 -31.23 -35.50 -39.99
N VAL A 645 -31.47 -36.71 -40.49
CA VAL A 645 -32.29 -36.99 -41.69
C VAL A 645 -33.64 -37.62 -41.37
N SER A 646 -34.14 -37.47 -40.13
CA SER A 646 -35.39 -38.12 -39.70
C SER A 646 -36.57 -37.76 -40.60
N TRP A 647 -36.58 -36.54 -41.13
CA TRP A 647 -37.63 -36.02 -41.99
C TRP A 647 -37.24 -35.96 -43.49
N GLY A 648 -36.31 -36.83 -43.90
CA GLY A 648 -35.87 -36.99 -45.29
C GLY A 648 -34.75 -36.05 -45.74
N VAL A 649 -34.61 -34.87 -45.12
CA VAL A 649 -33.54 -33.91 -45.40
C VAL A 649 -32.88 -33.45 -44.10
N ALA A 650 -31.56 -33.21 -44.13
CA ALA A 650 -30.84 -32.63 -43.01
C ALA A 650 -30.77 -31.10 -43.08
N ARG A 651 -30.68 -30.57 -44.31
CA ARG A 651 -30.50 -29.14 -44.56
C ARG A 651 -31.24 -28.71 -45.82
N VAL A 652 -31.73 -27.48 -45.79
CA VAL A 652 -32.42 -26.84 -46.92
C VAL A 652 -31.68 -25.55 -47.26
N PRO A 653 -31.02 -25.47 -48.43
CA PRO A 653 -30.25 -24.30 -48.79
C PRO A 653 -31.16 -23.11 -49.15
N LEU A 654 -30.64 -21.90 -48.97
CA LEU A 654 -31.21 -20.70 -49.58
C LEU A 654 -31.27 -20.85 -51.11
N MET A 655 -32.25 -20.22 -51.77
CA MET A 655 -32.35 -20.34 -53.23
C MET A 655 -31.11 -19.77 -53.96
N PRO A 656 -30.62 -20.41 -55.04
CA PRO A 656 -29.29 -20.11 -55.63
C PRO A 656 -29.04 -18.65 -56.08
N TYR A 657 -30.09 -17.87 -56.35
CA TYR A 657 -30.00 -16.48 -56.80
C TYR A 657 -30.54 -15.47 -55.77
N GLU A 658 -30.97 -15.95 -54.61
CA GLU A 658 -31.56 -15.11 -53.58
C GLU A 658 -30.46 -14.35 -52.81
N VAL A 659 -30.72 -13.07 -52.58
CA VAL A 659 -29.85 -12.20 -51.78
C VAL A 659 -30.70 -11.57 -50.69
N VAL A 660 -30.57 -12.09 -49.48
CA VAL A 660 -31.35 -11.65 -48.32
C VAL A 660 -30.51 -10.64 -47.55
N LYS A 661 -30.71 -9.35 -47.80
CA LYS A 661 -29.98 -8.28 -47.14
C LYS A 661 -30.41 -8.15 -45.66
N PRO A 662 -29.61 -7.50 -44.81
CA PRO A 662 -30.04 -7.11 -43.47
C PRO A 662 -31.42 -6.43 -43.48
N GLY A 663 -32.32 -6.89 -42.61
CA GLY A 663 -33.71 -6.45 -42.49
C GLY A 663 -34.70 -7.12 -43.45
N GLN A 664 -34.25 -7.98 -44.38
CA GLN A 664 -35.13 -8.71 -45.30
C GLN A 664 -35.48 -10.12 -44.80
N ASP A 665 -36.58 -10.65 -45.30
CA ASP A 665 -37.06 -12.00 -44.99
C ASP A 665 -36.67 -12.98 -46.10
N ALA A 666 -36.47 -14.24 -45.75
CA ALA A 666 -36.26 -15.38 -46.66
C ALA A 666 -37.21 -16.51 -46.28
N THR A 667 -37.76 -17.21 -47.28
CA THR A 667 -38.67 -18.33 -47.05
C THR A 667 -38.00 -19.64 -47.48
N PHE A 668 -37.83 -20.55 -46.52
CA PHE A 668 -37.32 -21.89 -46.76
C PHE A 668 -38.51 -22.83 -46.87
N VAL A 669 -38.58 -23.56 -47.98
CA VAL A 669 -39.66 -24.51 -48.27
C VAL A 669 -39.06 -25.87 -48.62
N PHE A 670 -39.55 -26.93 -47.99
CA PHE A 670 -39.18 -28.29 -48.35
C PHE A 670 -40.34 -29.26 -48.11
N THR A 671 -40.21 -30.45 -48.71
CA THR A 671 -41.11 -31.57 -48.46
C THR A 671 -40.49 -32.45 -47.39
N ALA A 672 -41.12 -32.52 -46.22
CA ALA A 672 -40.73 -33.44 -45.15
C ALA A 672 -41.25 -34.84 -45.47
N VAL A 673 -40.45 -35.87 -45.23
CA VAL A 673 -40.82 -37.28 -45.40
C VAL A 673 -40.82 -37.96 -44.04
N ALA A 674 -41.94 -38.52 -43.62
CA ALA A 674 -42.06 -39.20 -42.35
C ALA A 674 -41.13 -40.43 -42.27
N PRO A 675 -40.47 -40.68 -41.12
CA PRO A 675 -39.74 -41.92 -40.85
C PRO A 675 -40.53 -43.19 -41.24
N SER A 676 -39.83 -44.25 -41.62
CA SER A 676 -40.45 -45.56 -41.91
C SER A 676 -40.87 -46.32 -40.65
N LEU A 677 -40.31 -45.95 -39.49
CA LEU A 677 -40.65 -46.54 -38.21
C LEU A 677 -41.68 -45.68 -37.49
N THR A 678 -42.64 -46.35 -36.87
CA THR A 678 -43.66 -45.70 -36.05
C THR A 678 -43.05 -45.19 -34.75
N GLY A 679 -43.45 -44.01 -34.31
CA GLY A 679 -42.94 -43.38 -33.09
C GLY A 679 -43.19 -41.88 -33.05
N ALA A 680 -42.84 -41.24 -31.93
CA ALA A 680 -42.88 -39.78 -31.80
C ALA A 680 -41.52 -39.20 -32.16
N TYR A 681 -41.48 -38.28 -33.13
CA TYR A 681 -40.26 -37.68 -33.65
C TYR A 681 -40.26 -36.16 -33.44
N PRO A 682 -39.15 -35.56 -32.96
CA PRO A 682 -39.03 -34.11 -32.89
C PRO A 682 -38.98 -33.50 -34.29
N PHE A 683 -39.57 -32.32 -34.43
CA PHE A 683 -39.55 -31.51 -35.64
C PHE A 683 -39.21 -30.07 -35.25
N GLU A 684 -37.92 -29.73 -35.32
CA GLU A 684 -37.39 -28.41 -35.05
C GLU A 684 -36.26 -28.10 -36.05
N TRP A 685 -36.19 -26.86 -36.50
CA TRP A 685 -35.25 -26.38 -37.50
C TRP A 685 -34.65 -25.04 -37.07
N ARG A 686 -33.41 -24.78 -37.48
CA ARG A 686 -32.72 -23.52 -37.20
C ARG A 686 -31.78 -23.17 -38.35
N LEU A 687 -31.59 -21.90 -38.64
CA LEU A 687 -30.62 -21.50 -39.66
C LEU A 687 -29.19 -21.87 -39.22
N VAL A 688 -28.39 -22.34 -40.17
CA VAL A 688 -26.99 -22.72 -40.02
C VAL A 688 -26.13 -22.01 -41.06
N GLN A 689 -24.93 -21.63 -40.66
CA GLN A 689 -23.87 -21.15 -41.54
C GLN A 689 -22.67 -22.09 -41.38
N GLY A 690 -22.30 -22.79 -42.44
CA GLY A 690 -21.40 -23.94 -42.32
C GLY A 690 -21.98 -24.95 -41.31
N ASN A 691 -21.28 -25.21 -40.21
CA ASN A 691 -21.78 -26.11 -39.14
C ASN A 691 -22.26 -25.36 -37.87
N GLN A 692 -22.44 -24.04 -37.96
CA GLN A 692 -22.78 -23.21 -36.80
C GLN A 692 -24.25 -22.76 -36.89
N PRO A 693 -25.15 -23.25 -36.01
CA PRO A 693 -26.51 -22.73 -35.93
C PRO A 693 -26.53 -21.29 -35.41
N PHE A 694 -27.43 -20.46 -35.95
CA PHE A 694 -27.57 -19.06 -35.55
C PHE A 694 -29.04 -18.60 -35.53
N GLY A 695 -29.30 -17.47 -34.87
CA GLY A 695 -30.64 -16.87 -34.78
C GLY A 695 -31.67 -17.72 -34.02
N GLN A 696 -32.95 -17.44 -34.19
CA GLN A 696 -34.06 -18.15 -33.54
C GLN A 696 -34.35 -19.51 -34.23
N SER A 697 -34.65 -20.55 -33.45
CA SER A 697 -35.23 -21.80 -33.98
C SER A 697 -36.68 -21.61 -34.43
N THR A 698 -37.20 -22.53 -35.24
CA THR A 698 -38.64 -22.78 -35.34
C THR A 698 -39.23 -23.16 -33.99
N LEU A 699 -40.54 -23.01 -33.81
CA LEU A 699 -41.25 -23.58 -32.67
C LEU A 699 -41.04 -25.11 -32.68
N PRO A 700 -40.56 -25.69 -31.56
CA PRO A 700 -40.32 -27.12 -31.48
C PRO A 700 -41.65 -27.88 -31.50
N LEU A 701 -41.75 -28.90 -32.35
CA LEU A 701 -42.92 -29.76 -32.49
C LEU A 701 -42.55 -31.23 -32.26
N THR A 702 -43.54 -32.05 -31.92
CA THR A 702 -43.43 -33.51 -31.91
C THR A 702 -44.51 -34.06 -32.81
N ILE A 703 -44.12 -34.83 -33.83
CA ILE A 703 -45.04 -35.43 -34.80
C ILE A 703 -45.03 -36.94 -34.60
N THR A 704 -46.22 -37.54 -34.53
CA THR A 704 -46.37 -38.99 -34.34
C THR A 704 -46.44 -39.68 -35.70
N VAL A 705 -45.48 -40.55 -35.98
CA VAL A 705 -45.52 -41.45 -37.12
C VAL A 705 -46.28 -42.70 -36.71
N MET A 706 -47.44 -42.93 -37.30
CA MET A 706 -48.27 -44.11 -37.02
C MET A 706 -48.99 -44.55 -38.29
N PRO A 707 -49.24 -45.86 -38.50
CA PRO A 707 -49.97 -46.32 -39.67
C PRO A 707 -51.33 -45.62 -39.71
N PRO A 708 -51.88 -45.37 -40.92
CA PRO A 708 -53.26 -44.94 -41.00
C PRO A 708 -54.12 -45.96 -40.25
N LEU A 709 -54.95 -45.48 -39.35
CA LEU A 709 -55.85 -46.33 -38.56
C LEU A 709 -56.71 -47.14 -39.53
N SER A 710 -56.44 -48.44 -39.65
CA SER A 710 -57.36 -49.34 -40.34
C SER A 710 -58.58 -49.54 -39.45
N CYS A 711 -59.75 -49.66 -40.05
CA CYS A 711 -60.99 -49.90 -39.31
C CYS A 711 -60.93 -51.18 -38.45
N ASP A 712 -60.01 -52.11 -38.76
CA ASP A 712 -59.78 -53.34 -38.00
C ASP A 712 -59.00 -53.15 -36.69
N GLY A 713 -58.39 -51.99 -36.45
CA GLY A 713 -57.48 -51.73 -35.32
C GLY A 713 -57.86 -50.57 -34.41
N CYS A 714 -58.98 -49.88 -34.66
CA CYS A 714 -59.41 -48.72 -33.87
C CYS A 714 -60.54 -49.08 -32.89
N THR A 715 -60.58 -48.43 -31.73
CA THR A 715 -61.72 -48.56 -30.80
C THR A 715 -62.78 -47.55 -31.22
N PHE A 716 -63.96 -48.03 -31.65
CA PHE A 716 -65.02 -47.17 -32.18
C PHE A 716 -65.42 -46.09 -31.16
N GLY A 717 -65.26 -44.81 -31.51
CA GLY A 717 -65.65 -43.66 -30.69
C GLY A 717 -64.52 -42.84 -30.04
N LEU A 718 -63.25 -43.22 -30.20
CA LEU A 718 -62.10 -42.41 -29.75
C LEU A 718 -61.22 -41.94 -30.91
N ASP A 719 -60.80 -42.86 -31.81
CA ASP A 719 -59.77 -42.58 -32.82
C ASP A 719 -60.02 -43.19 -34.21
N CYS A 720 -61.26 -43.52 -34.62
CA CYS A 720 -61.50 -44.05 -35.98
C CYS A 720 -61.72 -42.92 -37.00
N PRO A 721 -61.23 -43.05 -38.26
CA PRO A 721 -61.62 -42.16 -39.36
C PRO A 721 -63.14 -42.19 -39.62
N ASP A 722 -63.75 -41.04 -39.90
CA ASP A 722 -65.20 -40.88 -40.17
C ASP A 722 -65.71 -41.71 -41.37
N THR A 723 -64.81 -42.31 -42.15
CA THR A 723 -65.09 -43.15 -43.32
C THR A 723 -65.24 -44.64 -42.99
N CYS A 724 -65.05 -45.06 -41.74
CA CYS A 724 -65.23 -46.46 -41.35
C CYS A 724 -66.72 -46.84 -41.28
N PRO A 725 -67.16 -47.97 -41.88
CA PRO A 725 -68.53 -48.43 -41.77
C PRO A 725 -68.87 -48.77 -40.31
N PRO A 726 -70.10 -48.50 -39.83
CA PRO A 726 -70.52 -48.94 -38.51
C PRO A 726 -70.42 -50.47 -38.42
N PRO A 727 -70.01 -51.04 -37.27
CA PRO A 727 -69.91 -52.49 -37.14
C PRO A 727 -71.26 -53.13 -37.45
N ILE A 728 -71.26 -54.13 -38.33
CA ILE A 728 -72.40 -55.03 -38.53
C ILE A 728 -72.45 -55.91 -37.28
N GLU A 729 -73.60 -55.92 -36.60
CA GLU A 729 -73.86 -56.68 -35.36
C GLU A 729 -73.44 -58.15 -35.42
#